data_AF-R6C546-F1
#
_entry.id   AF-R6C546-F1
#
_cell.length_a   1.000
_cell.length_b   1.000
_cell.length_c   1.000
_cell.angle_alpha   90.00
_cell.angle_beta   90.00
_cell.angle_gamma   90.00
#
_symmetry.space_group_name_H-M   'P 1'
#
loop_
_entity.id
_entity.type
_entity.pdbx_description
1 polymer ?
#
loop_
_entity_poly.entity_id
_entity_poly.type
_entity_poly.pdbx_seq_one_letter_code
_entity_poly.pdbx_strand_id
1 'polypeptide(L)'
;MDKLKIYQKIKELSHQKGTVYTRADLAYDLQQLGISNDCFEVGILVWEAYQYFNQDNSIRTCFYDNEKKGLLVDEYQADGLIAKNETDCLFKLEQQRLQNWNKSLNSVNKSVAEVIREEAVRQGSNITGAIIGTKGVESVKQEATKVFGKYSALIGNYDEAKQQIHLLIGDFIKLRAYICDIYHRFALTLVDAFGESIKVVSPELFDFEKIEYLDVHKMLRNVQLDYNTINEKCSTLMSDISDSFAQSLKTASIAYRGTSNKQIGLILAGLNMLSHYMETGEKVANLKQELLCLKNSVNHDVALIKGDMGRLFVIYKSLNDVFIPEAEAFCKFAEQVLSEEWCQLTDLLYNDDKTRSLKQKRDDILAELNKIEQEMNDEELNIGYYSMHITECKQLLDCLQTQYKDAKQTKPSKPSFLKNICTLGALNKSYNRRIYEWSQICKPLVMQYENLQVDIKLDSDELKLQQTRFKEHQMEHNHLKNMLQQQNSLIIENISADKNIRLRMIPHLEAVISLLRLGRKIAENRLDNSLAKTVSITQQDIRIPEDLSNKIDVFCQSVREHLEGSTVSAHRRKSIESNVDNIPVIESIPEIKQSEHELAEIRAAEGVAIQQTITFLESAIKLEAMKAQCAIAENNYNQELTKLQSQFYQYLESLNGRSDILMKSLQRMNTAQNHEQLKSGFLALADKSRNLFEDGDWEDFINGTKTIEL
;
A
#
# COMPACT_ATOMS: atom_id res chain seq x y z
N MET A 1 24.61 -14.78 26.95
CA MET A 1 24.88 -13.84 25.85
C MET A 1 25.44 -12.54 26.41
N ASP A 2 26.45 -11.93 25.78
CA ASP A 2 27.06 -10.67 26.25
C ASP A 2 26.40 -9.48 25.51
N LYS A 3 25.32 -8.94 26.09
CA LYS A 3 24.51 -7.87 25.48
C LYS A 3 25.33 -6.63 25.13
N LEU A 4 26.37 -6.30 25.91
CA LEU A 4 27.19 -5.11 25.67
C LEU A 4 27.96 -5.20 24.35
N LYS A 5 28.50 -6.38 24.03
CA LYS A 5 29.18 -6.62 22.74
C LYS A 5 28.22 -6.51 21.56
N ILE A 6 26.99 -6.99 21.74
CA ILE A 6 25.95 -6.89 20.72
C ILE A 6 25.58 -5.43 20.47
N TYR A 7 25.36 -4.64 21.52
CA TYR A 7 25.07 -3.21 21.36
C TYR A 7 26.22 -2.48 20.66
N GLN A 8 27.46 -2.78 21.02
CA GLN A 8 28.63 -2.21 20.34
C GLN A 8 28.68 -2.56 18.86
N LYS A 9 28.38 -3.82 18.50
CA LYS A 9 28.30 -4.27 17.10
C LYS A 9 27.19 -3.55 16.34
N ILE A 10 25.99 -3.42 16.92
CA ILE A 10 24.86 -2.66 16.35
C ILE A 10 25.26 -1.21 16.11
N LYS A 11 25.94 -0.57 17.06
CA LYS A 11 26.44 0.80 16.89
C LYS A 11 27.50 0.92 15.79
N GLU A 12 28.42 -0.04 15.71
CA GLU A 12 29.45 -0.05 14.68
C GLU A 12 28.84 -0.15 13.29
N LEU A 13 27.89 -1.08 13.09
CA LEU A 13 27.17 -1.25 11.84
C LEU A 13 26.37 0.01 11.47
N SER A 14 25.72 0.65 12.45
CA SER A 14 24.90 1.85 12.20
C SER A 14 25.69 3.09 11.75
N HIS A 15 27.00 3.12 12.00
CA HIS A 15 27.87 4.22 11.60
C HIS A 15 28.59 3.98 10.26
N GLN A 16 28.35 2.82 9.61
CA GLN A 16 28.90 2.55 8.29
C GLN A 16 28.17 3.38 7.23
N LYS A 17 28.91 4.19 6.47
CA LYS A 17 28.31 5.13 5.52
C LYS A 17 27.57 4.42 4.38
N GLY A 18 26.30 4.77 4.20
CA GLY A 18 25.49 4.41 3.03
C GLY A 18 24.99 2.97 3.01
N THR A 19 25.06 2.25 4.14
CA THR A 19 24.57 0.88 4.25
C THR A 19 23.38 0.86 5.21
N VAL A 20 22.33 0.14 4.83
CA VAL A 20 21.16 -0.17 5.67
C VAL A 20 21.02 -1.68 5.74
N TYR A 21 20.49 -2.19 6.84
CA TYR A 21 20.43 -3.62 7.14
C TYR A 21 18.97 -4.01 7.38
N THR A 22 18.55 -5.13 6.82
CA THR A 22 17.31 -5.80 7.25
C THR A 22 17.53 -6.49 8.59
N ARG A 23 16.45 -6.92 9.24
CA ARG A 23 16.52 -7.71 10.47
C ARG A 23 17.29 -9.01 10.23
N ALA A 24 17.06 -9.67 9.10
CA ALA A 24 17.80 -10.86 8.69
C ALA A 24 19.30 -10.59 8.45
N ASP A 25 19.66 -9.47 7.80
CA ASP A 25 21.08 -9.07 7.63
C ASP A 25 21.75 -8.88 8.99
N LEU A 26 21.08 -8.18 9.91
CA LEU A 26 21.59 -7.96 11.25
C LEU A 26 21.73 -9.27 12.03
N ALA A 27 20.74 -10.15 11.93
CA ALA A 27 20.78 -11.47 12.57
C ALA A 27 22.01 -12.26 12.11
N TYR A 28 22.31 -12.24 10.81
CA TYR A 28 23.51 -12.86 10.25
C TYR A 28 24.80 -12.28 10.84
N ASP A 29 24.89 -10.94 10.94
CA ASP A 29 26.05 -10.27 11.56
C ASP A 29 26.20 -10.56 13.07
N LEU A 30 25.10 -10.89 13.76
CA LEU A 30 25.06 -11.20 15.19
C LEU A 30 25.27 -12.69 15.50
N GLN A 31 25.38 -13.58 14.50
CA GLN A 31 25.59 -15.02 14.69
C GLN A 31 26.78 -15.36 15.58
N GLN A 32 27.89 -14.65 15.40
CA GLN A 32 29.10 -14.88 16.19
C GLN A 32 28.97 -14.45 17.65
N LEU A 33 27.92 -13.70 17.99
CA LEU A 33 27.63 -13.19 19.33
C LEU A 33 26.54 -13.98 20.05
N GLY A 34 26.02 -15.05 19.43
CA GLY A 34 25.06 -15.98 20.03
C GLY A 34 23.63 -15.86 19.52
N ILE A 35 23.35 -15.00 18.53
CA ILE A 35 22.04 -14.89 17.89
C ILE A 35 22.01 -15.80 16.67
N SER A 36 21.34 -16.95 16.78
CA SER A 36 21.46 -18.00 15.75
C SER A 36 20.96 -17.59 14.35
N ASN A 37 19.97 -16.70 14.26
CA ASN A 37 19.17 -16.43 13.06
C ASN A 37 18.20 -15.26 13.30
N ASP A 38 17.37 -14.97 12.31
CA ASP A 38 16.31 -13.98 12.39
C ASP A 38 15.23 -14.40 13.41
N CYS A 39 14.99 -13.57 14.43
CA CYS A 39 14.03 -13.82 15.50
C CYS A 39 13.61 -12.52 16.20
N PHE A 40 12.60 -12.61 17.05
CA PHE A 40 12.06 -11.50 17.83
C PHE A 40 13.14 -10.77 18.64
N GLU A 41 14.09 -11.51 19.24
CA GLU A 41 15.17 -10.95 20.06
C GLU A 41 16.04 -9.94 19.29
N VAL A 42 16.21 -10.09 17.98
CA VAL A 42 17.01 -9.17 17.15
C VAL A 42 16.44 -7.75 17.22
N GLY A 43 15.12 -7.60 17.08
CA GLY A 43 14.45 -6.30 17.12
C GLY A 43 14.55 -5.64 18.49
N ILE A 44 14.35 -6.43 19.56
CA ILE A 44 14.51 -5.97 20.95
C ILE A 44 15.93 -5.46 21.19
N LEU A 45 16.96 -6.19 20.73
CA LEU A 45 18.36 -5.79 20.90
C LEU A 45 18.69 -4.47 20.19
N VAL A 46 18.07 -4.19 19.04
CA VAL A 46 18.23 -2.91 18.33
C VAL A 46 17.62 -1.77 19.14
N TRP A 47 16.40 -1.96 19.65
CA TRP A 47 15.77 -0.96 20.51
C TRP A 47 16.54 -0.73 21.81
N GLU A 48 17.00 -1.80 22.48
CA GLU A 48 17.80 -1.71 23.69
C GLU A 48 19.13 -0.97 23.43
N ALA A 49 19.80 -1.26 22.31
CA ALA A 49 21.03 -0.57 21.90
C ALA A 49 20.78 0.92 21.63
N TYR A 50 19.67 1.26 20.95
CA TYR A 50 19.25 2.64 20.72
C TYR A 50 19.07 3.41 22.04
N GLN A 51 18.40 2.81 23.02
CA GLN A 51 18.24 3.39 24.36
C GLN A 51 19.58 3.51 25.09
N TYR A 52 20.41 2.46 25.05
CA TYR A 52 21.71 2.42 25.71
C TYR A 52 22.66 3.52 25.22
N PHE A 53 22.63 3.87 23.93
CA PHE A 53 23.44 4.93 23.34
C PHE A 53 22.75 6.30 23.30
N ASN A 54 21.85 6.59 24.24
CA ASN A 54 21.16 7.88 24.38
C ASN A 54 20.41 8.29 23.10
N GLN A 55 19.64 7.35 22.52
CA GLN A 55 18.79 7.60 21.37
C GLN A 55 19.58 8.01 20.12
N ASP A 56 20.69 7.31 19.85
CA ASP A 56 21.55 7.52 18.70
C ASP A 56 20.75 7.38 17.38
N ASN A 57 20.60 8.49 16.65
CA ASN A 57 19.80 8.55 15.43
C ASN A 57 20.34 7.62 14.33
N SER A 58 21.64 7.32 14.34
CA SER A 58 22.23 6.39 13.36
C SER A 58 21.67 4.98 13.57
N ILE A 59 21.51 4.54 14.83
CA ILE A 59 20.88 3.25 15.15
C ILE A 59 19.41 3.25 14.72
N ARG A 60 18.68 4.34 14.99
CA ARG A 60 17.27 4.46 14.62
C ARG A 60 17.01 4.26 13.13
N THR A 61 17.90 4.76 12.27
CA THR A 61 17.67 4.88 10.82
C THR A 61 18.40 3.82 9.98
N CYS A 62 19.21 2.95 10.59
CA CYS A 62 20.03 1.98 9.86
C CYS A 62 19.33 0.62 9.69
N PHE A 63 18.50 0.22 10.65
CA PHE A 63 17.94 -1.13 10.73
C PHE A 63 16.45 -1.14 10.40
N TYR A 64 16.08 -1.98 9.44
CA TYR A 64 14.73 -2.12 8.93
C TYR A 64 14.18 -3.53 9.15
N ASP A 65 12.87 -3.66 9.06
CA ASP A 65 12.22 -4.96 8.85
C ASP A 65 12.73 -5.65 7.57
N ASN A 66 12.35 -6.91 7.37
CA ASN A 66 12.77 -7.67 6.20
C ASN A 66 12.15 -7.14 4.89
N GLU A 67 11.05 -6.40 4.96
CA GLU A 67 10.43 -5.72 3.82
C GLU A 67 11.10 -4.40 3.43
N LYS A 68 12.03 -3.90 4.26
CA LYS A 68 12.63 -2.55 4.17
C LYS A 68 11.61 -1.41 4.24
N LYS A 69 10.54 -1.60 5.00
CA LYS A 69 9.44 -0.64 5.15
C LYS A 69 9.45 0.03 6.53
N GLY A 70 9.44 -0.76 7.60
CA GLY A 70 9.51 -0.28 8.98
C GLY A 70 10.94 -0.19 9.52
N LEU A 71 11.18 0.77 10.41
CA LEU A 71 12.41 0.85 11.19
C LEU A 71 12.27 -0.03 12.45
N LEU A 72 13.26 -0.88 12.75
CA LEU A 72 13.17 -1.80 13.89
C LEU A 72 13.05 -1.06 15.23
N VAL A 73 13.71 0.10 15.38
CA VAL A 73 13.58 0.90 16.60
C VAL A 73 12.14 1.35 16.83
N ASP A 74 11.42 1.68 15.76
CA ASP A 74 10.04 2.15 15.84
C ASP A 74 9.09 0.98 16.11
N GLU A 75 9.29 -0.15 15.44
CA GLU A 75 8.46 -1.35 15.57
C GLU A 75 8.55 -1.99 16.97
N TYR A 76 9.75 -2.07 17.54
CA TYR A 76 9.98 -2.73 18.85
C TYR A 76 9.91 -1.77 20.04
N GLN A 77 9.52 -0.51 19.81
CA GLN A 77 9.45 0.49 20.88
C GLN A 77 8.43 0.15 21.96
N ALA A 78 7.23 -0.30 21.55
CA ALA A 78 6.17 -0.67 22.48
C ALA A 78 6.58 -1.89 23.34
N ASP A 79 7.20 -2.91 22.74
CA ASP A 79 7.67 -4.10 23.46
C ASP A 79 8.67 -3.72 24.56
N GLY A 80 9.61 -2.84 24.24
CA GLY A 80 10.60 -2.35 25.18
C GLY A 80 10.00 -1.56 26.35
N LEU A 81 8.94 -0.78 26.12
CA LEU A 81 8.22 -0.03 27.15
C LEU A 81 7.36 -0.95 28.03
N ILE A 82 6.69 -1.94 27.42
CA ILE A 82 5.91 -2.95 28.13
C ILE A 82 6.81 -3.79 29.04
N ALA A 83 7.97 -4.24 28.54
CA ALA A 83 8.93 -5.02 29.31
C ALA A 83 9.47 -4.27 30.55
N LYS A 84 9.50 -2.93 30.50
CA LYS A 84 9.89 -2.06 31.63
C LYS A 84 8.71 -1.61 32.50
N ASN A 85 7.48 -1.98 32.13
CA ASN A 85 6.24 -1.50 32.74
C ASN A 85 6.12 0.04 32.75
N GLU A 86 6.62 0.72 31.70
CA GLU A 86 6.57 2.17 31.54
C GLU A 86 5.29 2.62 30.80
N THR A 87 4.12 2.34 31.38
CA THR A 87 2.80 2.59 30.78
C THR A 87 2.59 4.06 30.36
N ASP A 88 3.02 5.02 31.19
CA ASP A 88 2.95 6.46 30.86
C ASP A 88 3.73 6.83 29.57
N CYS A 89 4.89 6.22 29.35
CA CYS A 89 5.66 6.41 28.13
C CYS A 89 5.02 5.70 26.94
N LEU A 90 4.40 4.54 27.17
CA LEU A 90 3.65 3.80 26.15
C LEU A 90 2.46 4.60 25.63
N PHE A 91 1.63 5.19 26.50
CA PHE A 91 0.50 6.01 26.05
C PHE A 91 0.92 7.31 25.36
N LYS A 92 2.09 7.88 25.73
CA LYS A 92 2.68 9.00 24.96
C LYS A 92 3.12 8.57 23.56
N LEU A 93 3.68 7.37 23.42
CA LEU A 93 4.03 6.79 22.13
C LEU A 93 2.78 6.57 21.27
N GLU A 94 1.73 5.96 21.82
CA GLU A 94 0.43 5.76 21.13
C GLU A 94 -0.16 7.10 20.64
N GLN A 95 -0.18 8.13 21.49
CA GLN A 95 -0.62 9.47 21.10
C GLN A 95 0.24 10.06 19.98
N GLN A 96 1.55 9.81 19.98
CA GLN A 96 2.43 10.22 18.89
C GLN A 96 2.14 9.46 17.59
N ARG A 97 1.90 8.14 17.66
CA ARG A 97 1.50 7.30 16.51
C ARG A 97 0.19 7.80 15.90
N LEU A 98 -0.79 8.11 16.73
CA LEU A 98 -2.06 8.70 16.33
C LEU A 98 -1.88 10.03 15.59
N GLN A 99 -0.99 10.91 16.08
CA GLN A 99 -0.67 12.17 15.41
C GLN A 99 0.05 11.95 14.06
N ASN A 100 0.96 10.98 13.98
CA ASN A 100 1.67 10.65 12.75
C ASN A 100 0.73 10.10 11.67
N TRP A 101 -0.22 9.26 12.06
CA TRP A 101 -1.24 8.78 11.14
C TRP A 101 -2.11 9.92 10.59
N ASN A 102 -2.56 10.86 11.44
CA ASN A 102 -3.31 12.04 10.99
C ASN A 102 -2.52 12.90 9.98
N LYS A 103 -1.20 13.09 10.20
CA LYS A 103 -0.33 13.80 9.25
C LYS A 103 -0.26 13.07 7.90
N SER A 104 -0.16 11.75 7.92
CA SER A 104 -0.10 10.91 6.72
C SER A 104 -1.43 10.91 5.96
N LEU A 105 -2.56 10.80 6.66
CA LEU A 105 -3.90 10.95 6.07
C LEU A 105 -4.06 12.31 5.38
N ASN A 106 -3.63 13.40 6.03
CA ASN A 106 -3.68 14.73 5.43
C ASN A 106 -2.83 14.84 4.15
N SER A 107 -1.70 14.14 4.11
CA SER A 107 -0.83 14.07 2.93
C SER A 107 -1.50 13.32 1.78
N VAL A 108 -2.19 12.19 2.07
CA VAL A 108 -3.02 11.48 1.08
C VAL A 108 -4.13 12.39 0.55
N ASN A 109 -4.90 13.04 1.43
CA ASN A 109 -5.98 13.94 1.02
C ASN A 109 -5.48 15.09 0.14
N LYS A 110 -4.31 15.65 0.45
CA LYS A 110 -3.66 16.68 -0.37
C LYS A 110 -3.28 16.14 -1.75
N SER A 111 -2.67 14.96 -1.82
CA SER A 111 -2.30 14.32 -3.10
C SER A 111 -3.52 13.96 -3.93
N VAL A 112 -4.59 13.45 -3.33
CA VAL A 112 -5.88 13.22 -4.00
C VAL A 112 -6.39 14.52 -4.61
N ALA A 113 -6.39 15.63 -3.85
CA ALA A 113 -6.81 16.93 -4.37
C ALA A 113 -5.88 17.50 -5.45
N GLU A 114 -4.61 17.12 -5.47
CA GLU A 114 -3.65 17.49 -6.52
C GLU A 114 -3.83 16.68 -7.80
N VAL A 115 -4.17 15.39 -7.69
CA VAL A 115 -4.49 14.53 -8.84
C VAL A 115 -5.82 14.94 -9.48
N ILE A 116 -6.85 15.18 -8.67
CA ILE A 116 -8.21 15.58 -9.13
C ILE A 116 -8.22 17.01 -9.72
N ARG A 117 -7.29 17.88 -9.31
CA ARG A 117 -7.18 19.23 -9.89
C ARG A 117 -6.78 19.16 -11.37
N GLU A 118 -7.79 19.21 -12.23
CA GLU A 118 -7.64 19.61 -13.63
C GLU A 118 -7.18 21.08 -13.69
N GLU A 119 -6.10 21.36 -14.40
CA GLU A 119 -5.91 22.71 -14.94
C GLU A 119 -7.05 22.93 -15.92
N ALA A 120 -8.02 23.74 -15.51
CA ALA A 120 -9.11 24.21 -16.34
C ALA A 120 -8.57 25.07 -17.49
N VAL A 121 -7.94 24.44 -18.48
CA VAL A 121 -7.82 25.00 -19.82
C VAL A 121 -9.14 24.69 -20.52
N ARG A 122 -10.15 25.50 -20.19
CA ARG A 122 -11.26 25.77 -21.09
C ARG A 122 -10.70 26.46 -22.33
N GLN A 123 -10.10 25.71 -23.25
CA GLN A 123 -9.98 26.16 -24.63
C GLN A 123 -11.18 25.64 -25.39
N GLY A 124 -11.98 26.59 -25.88
CA GLY A 124 -13.22 26.33 -26.60
C GLY A 124 -13.03 25.29 -27.70
N SER A 125 -14.00 24.40 -27.76
CA SER A 125 -14.24 23.43 -28.83
C SER A 125 -14.26 24.12 -30.19
N ASN A 126 -13.10 24.16 -30.85
CA ASN A 126 -12.96 24.43 -32.28
C ASN A 126 -11.91 23.47 -32.81
N ILE A 127 -12.32 22.55 -33.70
CA ILE A 127 -11.46 21.54 -34.35
C ILE A 127 -10.32 22.21 -35.15
N THR A 128 -10.46 23.49 -35.48
CA THR A 128 -9.45 24.34 -36.14
C THR A 128 -8.30 24.79 -35.23
N GLY A 129 -8.37 24.56 -33.91
CA GLY A 129 -7.35 24.95 -32.92
C GLY A 129 -6.44 23.81 -32.42
N ALA A 130 -6.51 22.61 -33.01
CA ALA A 130 -5.70 21.48 -32.56
C ALA A 130 -4.20 21.79 -32.71
N ILE A 131 -3.44 21.76 -31.61
CA ILE A 131 -1.98 21.75 -31.65
C ILE A 131 -1.57 20.42 -32.31
N ILE A 132 -1.23 20.47 -33.60
CA ILE A 132 -0.79 19.34 -34.43
C ILE A 132 0.74 19.32 -34.53
N GLY A 133 1.32 18.17 -34.84
CA GLY A 133 2.76 17.99 -35.02
C GLY A 133 3.51 17.80 -33.69
N THR A 134 4.81 18.07 -33.67
CA THR A 134 5.69 17.82 -32.51
C THR A 134 5.25 18.54 -31.24
N LYS A 135 4.65 19.73 -31.34
CA LYS A 135 4.07 20.45 -30.18
C LYS A 135 2.88 19.71 -29.56
N GLY A 136 2.07 19.02 -30.37
CA GLY A 136 0.95 18.21 -29.89
C GLY A 136 1.44 16.98 -29.14
N VAL A 137 2.47 16.32 -29.67
CA VAL A 137 3.13 15.19 -29.02
C VAL A 137 3.83 15.60 -27.72
N GLU A 138 4.51 16.74 -27.70
CA GLU A 138 5.15 17.29 -26.50
C GLU A 138 4.11 17.60 -25.41
N SER A 139 2.97 18.19 -25.78
CA SER A 139 1.88 18.45 -24.83
C SER A 139 1.36 17.16 -24.19
N VAL A 140 1.14 16.09 -24.96
CA VAL A 140 0.70 14.79 -24.43
C VAL A 140 1.74 14.19 -23.49
N LYS A 141 3.03 14.24 -23.88
CA LYS A 141 4.15 13.74 -23.06
C LYS A 141 4.27 14.49 -21.72
N GLN A 142 4.18 15.81 -21.75
CA GLN A 142 4.23 16.64 -20.54
C GLN A 142 3.05 16.34 -19.61
N GLU A 143 1.85 16.21 -20.17
CA GLU A 143 0.65 15.91 -19.41
C GLU A 143 0.69 14.50 -18.80
N ALA A 144 1.10 13.48 -19.56
CA ALA A 144 1.29 12.12 -19.07
C ALA A 144 2.32 12.07 -17.92
N THR A 145 3.44 12.79 -18.06
CA THR A 145 4.49 12.88 -17.04
C THR A 145 3.97 13.55 -15.76
N LYS A 146 3.15 14.61 -15.90
CA LYS A 146 2.52 15.30 -14.76
C LYS A 146 1.52 14.40 -14.05
N VAL A 147 0.66 13.68 -14.80
CA VAL A 147 -0.31 12.72 -14.24
C VAL A 147 0.42 11.61 -13.48
N PHE A 148 1.41 10.98 -14.10
CA PHE A 148 2.19 9.90 -13.49
C PHE A 148 2.95 10.35 -12.24
N GLY A 149 3.57 11.54 -12.28
CA GLY A 149 4.29 12.09 -11.13
C GLY A 149 3.38 12.35 -9.93
N LYS A 150 2.21 12.95 -10.15
CA LYS A 150 1.21 13.16 -9.08
C LYS A 150 0.67 11.84 -8.53
N TYR A 151 0.40 10.87 -9.40
CA TYR A 151 -0.08 9.55 -9.01
C TYR A 151 0.97 8.77 -8.20
N SER A 152 2.24 8.80 -8.61
CA SER A 152 3.33 8.16 -7.86
C SER A 152 3.47 8.75 -6.44
N ALA A 153 3.30 10.06 -6.29
CA ALA A 153 3.27 10.71 -4.98
C ALA A 153 2.05 10.29 -4.13
N LEU A 154 0.87 10.12 -4.76
CA LEU A 154 -0.32 9.60 -4.07
C LEU A 154 -0.10 8.18 -3.54
N ILE A 155 0.47 7.29 -4.37
CA ILE A 155 0.80 5.92 -3.98
C ILE A 155 1.76 5.91 -2.79
N GLY A 156 2.84 6.70 -2.85
CA GLY A 156 3.79 6.81 -1.74
C GLY A 156 3.14 7.31 -0.44
N ASN A 157 2.25 8.30 -0.54
CA ASN A 157 1.53 8.82 0.63
C ASN A 157 0.53 7.83 1.23
N TYR A 158 -0.14 7.01 0.39
CA TYR A 158 -1.00 5.94 0.90
C TYR A 158 -0.17 4.87 1.60
N ASP A 159 0.96 4.45 1.02
CA ASP A 159 1.83 3.43 1.63
C ASP A 159 2.36 3.90 3.00
N GLU A 160 2.76 5.17 3.12
CA GLU A 160 3.12 5.77 4.40
C GLU A 160 1.94 5.73 5.40
N ALA A 161 0.74 6.15 4.98
CA ALA A 161 -0.44 6.12 5.86
C ALA A 161 -0.81 4.69 6.31
N LYS A 162 -0.63 3.71 5.42
CA LYS A 162 -0.76 2.28 5.71
C LYS A 162 0.26 1.84 6.77
N GLN A 163 1.54 2.18 6.60
CA GLN A 163 2.58 1.81 7.56
C GLN A 163 2.31 2.41 8.95
N GLN A 164 1.88 3.68 9.02
CA GLN A 164 1.56 4.32 10.30
C GLN A 164 0.37 3.66 11.01
N ILE A 165 -0.69 3.26 10.29
CA ILE A 165 -1.83 2.56 10.92
C ILE A 165 -1.45 1.13 11.34
N HIS A 166 -0.61 0.46 10.55
CA HIS A 166 -0.11 -0.87 10.87
C HIS A 166 0.70 -0.84 12.17
N LEU A 167 1.62 0.11 12.32
CA LEU A 167 2.36 0.32 13.57
C LEU A 167 1.43 0.58 14.76
N LEU A 168 0.42 1.46 14.60
CA LEU A 168 -0.55 1.73 15.67
C LEU A 168 -1.35 0.48 16.08
N ILE A 169 -1.80 -0.31 15.10
CA ILE A 169 -2.49 -1.58 15.36
C ILE A 169 -1.55 -2.54 16.09
N GLY A 170 -0.29 -2.66 15.65
CA GLY A 170 0.72 -3.49 16.30
C GLY A 170 0.96 -3.09 17.76
N ASP A 171 1.14 -1.80 18.03
CA ASP A 171 1.33 -1.27 19.39
C ASP A 171 0.09 -1.59 20.28
N PHE A 172 -1.13 -1.41 19.73
CA PHE A 172 -2.35 -1.78 20.44
C PHE A 172 -2.48 -3.29 20.71
N ILE A 173 -2.09 -4.16 19.76
CA ILE A 173 -2.10 -5.63 19.96
C ILE A 173 -1.17 -6.00 21.13
N LYS A 174 0.01 -5.40 21.20
CA LYS A 174 0.98 -5.61 22.28
C LYS A 174 0.43 -5.14 23.63
N LEU A 175 -0.20 -3.96 23.66
CA LEU A 175 -0.88 -3.44 24.85
C LEU A 175 -2.04 -4.35 25.28
N ARG A 176 -2.83 -4.86 24.33
CA ARG A 176 -3.91 -5.81 24.58
C ARG A 176 -3.39 -7.12 25.19
N ALA A 177 -2.28 -7.64 24.67
CA ALA A 177 -1.62 -8.84 25.22
C ALA A 177 -1.12 -8.59 26.65
N TYR A 178 -0.52 -7.43 26.92
CA TYR A 178 -0.11 -7.03 28.27
C TYR A 178 -1.28 -7.00 29.25
N ILE A 179 -2.43 -6.43 28.85
CA ILE A 179 -3.66 -6.43 29.66
C ILE A 179 -4.21 -7.85 29.87
N CYS A 180 -4.13 -8.71 28.85
CA CYS A 180 -4.51 -10.12 28.98
C CYS A 180 -3.65 -10.85 30.01
N ASP A 181 -2.34 -10.61 30.04
CA ASP A 181 -1.45 -11.22 31.02
C ASP A 181 -1.81 -10.81 32.46
N ILE A 182 -2.08 -9.52 32.68
CA ILE A 182 -2.61 -9.01 33.95
C ILE A 182 -3.92 -9.71 34.31
N TYR A 183 -4.86 -9.82 33.36
CA TYR A 183 -6.13 -10.51 33.57
C TYR A 183 -5.92 -11.95 34.06
N HIS A 184 -5.11 -12.74 33.36
CA HIS A 184 -4.90 -14.15 33.70
C HIS A 184 -4.24 -14.32 35.07
N ARG A 185 -3.23 -13.51 35.40
CA ARG A 185 -2.51 -13.60 36.67
C ARG A 185 -3.40 -13.35 37.88
N PHE A 186 -4.26 -12.32 37.79
CA PHE A 186 -5.17 -11.98 38.87
C PHE A 186 -6.40 -12.89 38.91
N ALA A 187 -6.89 -13.37 37.76
CA ALA A 187 -7.93 -14.40 37.72
C ALA A 187 -7.48 -15.67 38.43
N LEU A 188 -6.24 -16.13 38.20
CA LEU A 188 -5.66 -17.29 38.91
C LEU A 188 -5.56 -17.03 40.41
N THR A 189 -5.12 -15.83 40.82
CA THR A 189 -5.06 -15.47 42.25
C THR A 189 -6.44 -15.50 42.93
N LEU A 190 -7.49 -15.09 42.22
CA LEU A 190 -8.87 -15.21 42.73
C LEU A 190 -9.34 -16.66 42.83
N VAL A 191 -8.97 -17.51 41.88
CA VAL A 191 -9.24 -18.96 41.95
C VAL A 191 -8.50 -19.60 43.13
N ASP A 192 -7.25 -19.21 43.38
CA ASP A 192 -6.49 -19.72 44.53
C ASP A 192 -7.14 -19.32 45.86
N ALA A 193 -7.70 -18.10 45.94
CA ALA A 193 -8.33 -17.60 47.15
C ALA A 193 -9.75 -18.14 47.39
N PHE A 194 -10.56 -18.32 46.33
CA PHE A 194 -12.00 -18.60 46.43
C PHE A 194 -12.44 -19.92 45.77
N GLY A 195 -11.52 -20.64 45.13
CA GLY A 195 -11.80 -21.93 44.49
C GLY A 195 -12.85 -21.84 43.39
N GLU A 196 -13.76 -22.83 43.38
CA GLU A 196 -14.81 -22.98 42.38
C GLU A 196 -15.83 -21.83 42.35
N SER A 197 -15.88 -20.97 43.39
CA SER A 197 -16.72 -19.78 43.39
C SER A 197 -16.30 -18.76 42.30
N ILE A 198 -15.09 -18.86 41.76
CA ILE A 198 -14.60 -18.03 40.64
C ILE A 198 -14.50 -18.85 39.37
N LYS A 199 -15.26 -18.45 38.35
CA LYS A 199 -15.20 -19.03 37.01
C LYS A 199 -14.43 -18.10 36.08
N VAL A 200 -13.22 -18.50 35.72
CA VAL A 200 -12.36 -17.80 34.75
C VAL A 200 -12.86 -18.08 33.33
N VAL A 201 -12.94 -17.05 32.51
CA VAL A 201 -13.34 -17.18 31.09
C VAL A 201 -12.24 -16.60 30.22
N SER A 202 -11.66 -17.45 29.36
CA SER A 202 -10.66 -16.99 28.40
C SER A 202 -11.27 -15.95 27.44
N PRO A 203 -10.63 -14.80 27.24
CA PRO A 203 -11.10 -13.79 26.29
C PRO A 203 -11.14 -14.33 24.84
N GLU A 204 -12.15 -13.93 24.09
CA GLU A 204 -12.21 -14.18 22.64
C GLU A 204 -11.39 -13.12 21.88
N LEU A 205 -10.19 -13.49 21.41
CA LEU A 205 -9.28 -12.56 20.75
C LEU A 205 -9.64 -12.34 19.27
N PHE A 206 -9.78 -11.08 18.87
CA PHE A 206 -9.86 -10.71 17.46
C PHE A 206 -8.46 -10.73 16.81
N ASP A 207 -8.40 -11.26 15.60
CA ASP A 207 -7.21 -11.35 14.76
C ASP A 207 -7.11 -10.13 13.84
N PHE A 208 -6.26 -9.18 14.23
CA PHE A 208 -6.02 -7.93 13.51
C PHE A 208 -5.14 -8.11 12.26
N GLU A 209 -4.44 -9.25 12.12
CA GLU A 209 -3.62 -9.55 10.93
C GLU A 209 -4.48 -9.83 9.70
N LYS A 210 -5.78 -10.11 9.88
CA LYS A 210 -6.74 -10.24 8.78
C LYS A 210 -7.05 -8.94 8.05
N ILE A 211 -6.58 -7.79 8.54
CA ILE A 211 -6.80 -6.50 7.90
C ILE A 211 -5.98 -6.46 6.60
N GLU A 212 -6.70 -6.45 5.48
CA GLU A 212 -6.10 -6.31 4.16
C GLU A 212 -5.85 -4.84 3.82
N TYR A 213 -4.88 -4.61 2.92
CA TYR A 213 -4.52 -3.30 2.40
C TYR A 213 -4.42 -3.33 0.88
N LEU A 214 -4.57 -2.18 0.23
CA LEU A 214 -4.42 -2.10 -1.23
C LEU A 214 -3.00 -2.48 -1.65
N ASP A 215 -2.90 -3.27 -2.73
CA ASP A 215 -1.63 -3.61 -3.39
C ASP A 215 -1.18 -2.45 -4.29
N VAL A 216 -0.63 -1.43 -3.63
CA VAL A 216 -0.19 -0.21 -4.30
C VAL A 216 1.03 -0.42 -5.20
N HIS A 217 1.81 -1.47 -5.00
CA HIS A 217 2.92 -1.83 -5.88
C HIS A 217 2.40 -2.31 -7.23
N LYS A 218 1.40 -3.20 -7.24
CA LYS A 218 0.74 -3.64 -8.47
C LYS A 218 0.02 -2.49 -9.17
N MET A 219 -0.68 -1.64 -8.42
CA MET A 219 -1.34 -0.44 -8.97
C MET A 219 -0.32 0.48 -9.67
N LEU A 220 0.79 0.82 -9.00
CA LEU A 220 1.85 1.65 -9.56
C LEU A 220 2.46 1.04 -10.81
N ARG A 221 2.76 -0.26 -10.79
CA ARG A 221 3.33 -0.98 -11.93
C ARG A 221 2.41 -0.91 -13.16
N ASN A 222 1.10 -1.09 -12.98
CA ASN A 222 0.14 -1.04 -14.09
C ASN A 222 0.12 0.35 -14.75
N VAL A 223 -0.01 1.42 -13.96
CA VAL A 223 -0.02 2.80 -14.48
C VAL A 223 1.34 3.19 -15.06
N GLN A 224 2.44 2.67 -14.53
CA GLN A 224 3.77 2.88 -15.09
C GLN A 224 3.92 2.26 -16.49
N LEU A 225 3.33 1.08 -16.74
CA LEU A 225 3.34 0.47 -18.07
C LEU A 225 2.59 1.33 -19.09
N ASP A 226 1.42 1.88 -18.73
CA ASP A 226 0.65 2.80 -19.56
C ASP A 226 1.47 4.08 -19.86
N TYR A 227 2.09 4.67 -18.84
CA TYR A 227 2.96 5.83 -18.98
C TYR A 227 4.16 5.57 -19.90
N ASN A 228 4.89 4.46 -19.70
CA ASN A 228 6.05 4.11 -20.51
C ASN A 228 5.66 3.92 -21.98
N THR A 229 4.53 3.28 -22.24
CA THR A 229 3.98 3.09 -23.59
C THR A 229 3.73 4.44 -24.27
N ILE A 230 3.07 5.38 -23.59
CA ILE A 230 2.82 6.73 -24.12
C ILE A 230 4.15 7.46 -24.37
N ASN A 231 5.11 7.37 -23.45
CA ASN A 231 6.39 8.06 -23.56
C ASN A 231 7.27 7.52 -24.72
N GLU A 232 7.30 6.21 -24.92
CA GLU A 232 7.97 5.56 -26.05
C GLU A 232 7.34 5.95 -27.39
N LYS A 233 6.00 5.92 -27.47
CA LYS A 233 5.27 6.35 -28.67
C LYS A 233 5.47 7.84 -28.96
N CYS A 234 5.45 8.70 -27.96
CA CYS A 234 5.75 10.12 -28.12
C CYS A 234 7.17 10.34 -28.66
N SER A 235 8.17 9.63 -28.13
CA SER A 235 9.56 9.77 -28.54
C SER A 235 9.80 9.29 -29.98
N THR A 236 9.20 8.15 -30.34
CA THR A 236 9.21 7.61 -31.71
C THR A 236 8.52 8.58 -32.68
N LEU A 237 7.32 9.04 -32.31
CA LEU A 237 6.53 9.93 -33.15
C LEU A 237 7.17 11.30 -33.35
N MET A 238 7.87 11.86 -32.36
CA MET A 238 8.63 13.10 -32.53
C MET A 238 9.73 12.96 -33.59
N SER A 239 10.44 11.83 -33.59
CA SER A 239 11.46 11.51 -34.61
C SER A 239 10.80 11.37 -35.97
N ASP A 240 9.73 10.58 -36.06
CA ASP A 240 9.00 10.33 -37.31
C ASP A 240 8.38 11.60 -37.90
N ILE A 241 7.81 12.50 -37.08
CA ILE A 241 7.26 13.79 -37.55
C ILE A 241 8.37 14.68 -38.12
N SER A 242 9.53 14.72 -37.47
CA SER A 242 10.67 15.52 -37.93
C SER A 242 11.21 15.01 -39.28
N ASP A 243 11.40 13.70 -39.40
CA ASP A 243 11.91 13.06 -40.61
C ASP A 243 10.90 13.14 -41.76
N SER A 244 9.62 12.87 -41.47
CA SER A 244 8.54 12.96 -42.46
C SER A 244 8.24 14.40 -42.88
N PHE A 245 8.43 15.40 -42.02
CA PHE A 245 8.32 16.81 -42.40
C PHE A 245 9.45 17.23 -43.34
N ALA A 246 10.70 16.84 -43.03
CA ALA A 246 11.84 17.08 -43.91
C ALA A 246 11.64 16.41 -45.28
N GLN A 247 11.14 15.18 -45.29
CA GLN A 247 10.82 14.44 -46.50
C GLN A 247 9.63 15.05 -47.25
N SER A 248 8.57 15.48 -46.56
CA SER A 248 7.41 16.15 -47.17
C SER A 248 7.78 17.49 -47.80
N LEU A 249 8.65 18.27 -47.16
CA LEU A 249 9.17 19.53 -47.69
C LEU A 249 10.06 19.29 -48.93
N LYS A 250 10.86 18.22 -48.92
CA LYS A 250 11.65 17.77 -50.08
C LYS A 250 10.74 17.32 -51.22
N THR A 251 9.72 16.51 -50.96
CA THR A 251 8.75 16.02 -51.94
C THR A 251 7.90 17.16 -52.51
N ALA A 252 7.42 18.08 -51.68
CA ALA A 252 6.72 19.29 -52.11
C ALA A 252 7.60 20.20 -52.97
N SER A 253 8.89 20.33 -52.64
CA SER A 253 9.87 21.06 -53.45
C SER A 253 10.14 20.40 -54.80
N ILE A 254 10.23 19.05 -54.83
CA ILE A 254 10.40 18.27 -56.06
C ILE A 254 9.15 18.38 -56.93
N ALA A 255 7.94 18.25 -56.37
CA ALA A 255 6.69 18.40 -57.11
C ALA A 255 6.52 19.81 -57.70
N TYR A 256 6.90 20.85 -56.94
CA TYR A 256 6.90 22.23 -57.43
C TYR A 256 7.90 22.49 -58.57
N ARG A 257 9.07 21.83 -58.53
CA ARG A 257 10.14 21.97 -59.55
C ARG A 257 9.99 21.02 -60.74
N GLY A 258 9.27 19.91 -60.57
CA GLY A 258 9.18 18.79 -61.52
C GLY A 258 8.09 18.93 -62.58
N THR A 259 7.10 19.80 -62.37
CA THR A 259 6.03 20.09 -63.34
C THR A 259 6.34 21.35 -64.14
N SER A 260 6.16 21.32 -65.47
CA SER A 260 6.32 22.52 -66.32
C SER A 260 5.34 23.65 -66.00
N ASN A 261 4.19 23.31 -65.37
CA ASN A 261 3.18 24.25 -64.93
C ASN A 261 3.30 24.55 -63.42
N LYS A 262 3.77 25.75 -63.09
CA LYS A 262 3.97 26.21 -61.70
C LYS A 262 2.70 26.20 -60.84
N GLN A 263 1.51 26.32 -61.44
CA GLN A 263 0.24 26.27 -60.70
C GLN A 263 -0.10 24.84 -60.26
N ILE A 264 0.21 23.83 -61.09
CA ILE A 264 0.00 22.41 -60.76
C ILE A 264 0.99 21.97 -59.68
N GLY A 265 2.25 22.36 -59.79
CA GLY A 265 3.27 22.10 -58.76
C GLY A 265 2.93 22.68 -57.38
N LEU A 266 2.24 23.84 -57.32
CA LEU A 266 1.75 24.42 -56.06
C LEU A 266 0.58 23.64 -55.47
N ILE A 267 -0.35 23.15 -56.30
CA ILE A 267 -1.49 22.34 -55.86
C ILE A 267 -0.99 21.01 -55.28
N LEU A 268 -0.07 20.33 -55.97
CA LEU A 268 0.53 19.07 -55.50
C LEU A 268 1.34 19.25 -54.22
N ALA A 269 2.12 20.34 -54.12
CA ALA A 269 2.83 20.69 -52.88
C ALA A 269 1.86 20.94 -51.71
N GLY A 270 0.76 21.65 -51.96
CA GLY A 270 -0.28 21.92 -50.97
C GLY A 270 -1.00 20.66 -50.48
N LEU A 271 -1.37 19.75 -51.39
CA LEU A 271 -2.04 18.48 -51.07
C LEU A 271 -1.13 17.54 -50.28
N ASN A 272 0.15 17.43 -50.64
CA ASN A 272 1.12 16.62 -49.91
C ASN A 272 1.37 17.14 -48.48
N MET A 273 1.47 18.46 -48.31
CA MET A 273 1.59 19.07 -46.99
C MET A 273 0.31 18.87 -46.17
N LEU A 274 -0.88 19.02 -46.76
CA LEU A 274 -2.16 18.77 -46.08
C LEU A 274 -2.28 17.31 -45.64
N SER A 275 -1.91 16.35 -46.51
CA SER A 275 -1.84 14.93 -46.18
C SER A 275 -0.95 14.66 -44.97
N HIS A 276 0.25 15.26 -44.94
CA HIS A 276 1.17 15.16 -43.79
C HIS A 276 0.59 15.75 -42.51
N TYR A 277 -0.06 16.93 -42.58
CA TYR A 277 -0.72 17.53 -41.42
C TYR A 277 -1.87 16.68 -40.88
N MET A 278 -2.66 16.04 -41.74
CA MET A 278 -3.75 15.15 -41.32
C MET A 278 -3.22 13.85 -40.69
N GLU A 279 -2.20 13.23 -41.29
CA GLU A 279 -1.53 12.04 -40.74
C GLU A 279 -0.92 12.32 -39.34
N THR A 280 -0.24 13.47 -39.18
CA THR A 280 0.30 13.86 -37.88
C THR A 280 -0.80 14.22 -36.87
N GLY A 281 -1.92 14.77 -37.33
CA GLY A 281 -3.12 15.00 -36.53
C GLY A 281 -3.73 13.71 -36.00
N GLU A 282 -3.82 12.67 -36.83
CA GLU A 282 -4.34 11.35 -36.47
C GLU A 282 -3.49 10.72 -35.36
N LYS A 283 -2.16 10.68 -35.56
CA LYS A 283 -1.22 10.12 -34.57
C LYS A 283 -1.29 10.85 -33.23
N VAL A 284 -1.45 12.18 -33.24
CA VAL A 284 -1.67 12.98 -32.01
C VAL A 284 -3.02 12.68 -31.37
N ALA A 285 -4.09 12.49 -32.16
CA ALA A 285 -5.41 12.11 -31.64
C ALA A 285 -5.37 10.74 -30.95
N ASN A 286 -4.68 9.75 -31.55
CA ASN A 286 -4.49 8.43 -30.95
C ASN A 286 -3.69 8.50 -29.64
N LEU A 287 -2.62 9.30 -29.58
CA LEU A 287 -1.89 9.56 -28.34
C LEU A 287 -2.76 10.20 -27.25
N LYS A 288 -3.67 11.10 -27.62
CA LYS A 288 -4.64 11.68 -26.68
C LYS A 288 -5.65 10.64 -26.17
N GLN A 289 -6.06 9.68 -27.00
CA GLN A 289 -6.90 8.56 -26.57
C GLN A 289 -6.17 7.69 -25.53
N GLU A 290 -4.89 7.38 -25.74
CA GLU A 290 -4.07 6.65 -24.77
C GLU A 290 -3.88 7.42 -23.46
N LEU A 291 -3.67 8.74 -23.54
CA LEU A 291 -3.64 9.61 -22.37
C LEU A 291 -4.96 9.60 -21.59
N LEU A 292 -6.12 9.53 -22.27
CA LEU A 292 -7.42 9.38 -21.60
C LEU A 292 -7.52 8.03 -20.87
N CYS A 293 -7.02 6.94 -21.46
CA CYS A 293 -6.97 5.64 -20.79
C CYS A 293 -6.11 5.71 -19.52
N LEU A 294 -4.91 6.28 -19.59
CA LEU A 294 -4.04 6.51 -18.43
C LEU A 294 -4.76 7.31 -17.33
N LYS A 295 -5.40 8.42 -17.70
CA LYS A 295 -6.15 9.26 -16.76
C LYS A 295 -7.32 8.52 -16.13
N ASN A 296 -8.06 7.72 -16.89
CA ASN A 296 -9.16 6.93 -16.37
C ASN A 296 -8.69 5.86 -15.37
N SER A 297 -7.58 5.17 -15.66
CA SER A 297 -6.94 4.24 -14.72
C SER A 297 -6.53 4.94 -13.42
N VAL A 298 -5.91 6.12 -13.53
CA VAL A 298 -5.54 6.94 -12.36
C VAL A 298 -6.78 7.39 -11.58
N ASN A 299 -7.85 7.83 -12.25
CA ASN A 299 -9.09 8.27 -11.58
C ASN A 299 -9.79 7.13 -10.83
N HIS A 300 -9.82 5.94 -11.41
CA HIS A 300 -10.27 4.72 -10.74
C HIS A 300 -9.48 4.48 -9.45
N ASP A 301 -8.15 4.46 -9.55
CA ASP A 301 -7.27 4.20 -8.41
C ASP A 301 -7.39 5.27 -7.33
N VAL A 302 -7.56 6.54 -7.71
CA VAL A 302 -7.82 7.64 -6.77
C VAL A 302 -9.11 7.42 -5.99
N ALA A 303 -10.19 7.01 -6.68
CA ALA A 303 -11.46 6.71 -6.02
C ALA A 303 -11.29 5.51 -5.06
N LEU A 304 -10.57 4.48 -5.48
CA LEU A 304 -10.30 3.29 -4.69
C LEU A 304 -9.49 3.61 -3.42
N ILE A 305 -8.38 4.35 -3.58
CA ILE A 305 -7.53 4.84 -2.48
C ILE A 305 -8.34 5.68 -1.51
N LYS A 306 -9.17 6.61 -2.01
CA LYS A 306 -10.01 7.47 -1.16
C LYS A 306 -11.06 6.66 -0.40
N GLY A 307 -11.66 5.66 -1.03
CA GLY A 307 -12.58 4.73 -0.38
C GLY A 307 -11.88 3.95 0.74
N ASP A 308 -10.71 3.40 0.46
CA ASP A 308 -9.95 2.60 1.43
C ASP A 308 -9.41 3.47 2.59
N MET A 309 -9.01 4.71 2.33
CA MET A 309 -8.67 5.67 3.40
C MET A 309 -9.86 5.96 4.32
N GLY A 310 -11.09 5.98 3.78
CA GLY A 310 -12.30 6.06 4.61
C GLY A 310 -12.42 4.88 5.56
N ARG A 311 -12.18 3.66 5.06
CA ARG A 311 -12.14 2.43 5.88
C ARG A 311 -11.05 2.49 6.95
N LEU A 312 -9.81 2.83 6.59
CA LEU A 312 -8.70 2.95 7.55
C LEU A 312 -8.95 4.05 8.58
N PHE A 313 -9.64 5.14 8.22
CA PHE A 313 -10.05 6.17 9.17
C PHE A 313 -11.04 5.67 10.23
N VAL A 314 -11.98 4.79 9.87
CA VAL A 314 -12.88 4.15 10.85
C VAL A 314 -12.11 3.27 11.82
N ILE A 315 -11.13 2.50 11.32
CA ILE A 315 -10.25 1.67 12.16
C ILE A 315 -9.44 2.55 13.11
N TYR A 316 -8.78 3.58 12.57
CA TYR A 316 -8.06 4.58 13.35
C TYR A 316 -8.96 5.19 14.44
N LYS A 317 -10.19 5.57 14.09
CA LYS A 317 -11.15 6.17 15.03
C LYS A 317 -11.56 5.19 16.13
N SER A 318 -11.71 3.91 15.81
CA SER A 318 -11.99 2.86 16.80
C SER A 318 -10.86 2.73 17.83
N LEU A 319 -9.61 2.76 17.37
CA LEU A 319 -8.43 2.74 18.23
C LEU A 319 -8.34 4.01 19.09
N ASN A 320 -8.40 5.17 18.44
CA ASN A 320 -8.19 6.48 19.06
C ASN A 320 -9.27 6.87 20.07
N ASP A 321 -10.53 6.64 19.73
CA ASP A 321 -11.67 7.15 20.51
C ASP A 321 -12.18 6.14 21.53
N VAL A 322 -11.86 4.84 21.38
CA VAL A 322 -12.40 3.77 22.23
C VAL A 322 -11.32 2.85 22.77
N PHE A 323 -10.60 2.10 21.91
CA PHE A 323 -9.79 0.99 22.38
C PHE A 323 -8.56 1.41 23.21
N ILE A 324 -7.80 2.40 22.73
CA ILE A 324 -6.62 2.91 23.44
C ILE A 324 -7.04 3.63 24.73
N PRO A 325 -8.06 4.52 24.74
CA PRO A 325 -8.54 5.13 25.99
C PRO A 325 -9.08 4.13 27.02
N GLU A 326 -9.75 3.05 26.59
CA GLU A 326 -10.14 1.95 27.51
C GLU A 326 -8.91 1.27 28.13
N ALA A 327 -7.88 1.00 27.32
CA ALA A 327 -6.63 0.42 27.78
C ALA A 327 -5.84 1.35 28.72
N GLU A 328 -5.79 2.65 28.41
CA GLU A 328 -5.20 3.69 29.28
C GLU A 328 -5.89 3.75 30.63
N ALA A 329 -7.23 3.73 30.63
CA ALA A 329 -8.00 3.66 31.85
C ALA A 329 -7.65 2.40 32.65
N PHE A 330 -7.67 1.23 32.01
CA PHE A 330 -7.31 -0.02 32.67
C PHE A 330 -5.94 0.08 33.35
N CYS A 331 -4.88 0.49 32.63
CA CYS A 331 -3.53 0.57 33.19
C CYS A 331 -3.43 1.57 34.34
N LYS A 332 -3.96 2.78 34.16
CA LYS A 332 -3.95 3.84 35.19
C LYS A 332 -4.66 3.42 36.46
N PHE A 333 -5.78 2.71 36.33
CA PHE A 333 -6.60 2.33 37.46
C PHE A 333 -6.25 0.96 38.05
N ALA A 334 -5.58 0.09 37.29
CA ALA A 334 -5.03 -1.17 37.80
C ALA A 334 -4.10 -0.90 38.98
N GLU A 335 -3.22 0.10 38.90
CA GLU A 335 -2.34 0.50 40.01
C GLU A 335 -3.10 0.90 41.29
N GLN A 336 -4.30 1.46 41.14
CA GLN A 336 -5.12 1.89 42.28
C GLN A 336 -5.89 0.73 42.92
N VAL A 337 -6.41 -0.19 42.10
CA VAL A 337 -7.18 -1.36 42.55
C VAL A 337 -6.26 -2.44 43.12
N LEU A 338 -5.10 -2.62 42.50
CA LEU A 338 -4.04 -3.53 42.93
C LEU A 338 -3.17 -2.83 43.98
N SER A 339 -3.83 -2.29 45.00
CA SER A 339 -3.19 -1.51 46.07
C SER A 339 -2.19 -2.35 46.86
N GLU A 340 -1.34 -1.67 47.64
CA GLU A 340 -0.42 -2.33 48.56
C GLU A 340 -1.15 -3.31 49.51
N GLU A 341 -2.36 -2.96 49.93
CA GLU A 341 -3.22 -3.81 50.78
C GLU A 341 -3.63 -5.10 50.06
N TRP A 342 -4.02 -5.02 48.79
CA TRP A 342 -4.32 -6.21 47.99
C TRP A 342 -3.08 -7.09 47.82
N CYS A 343 -1.95 -6.49 47.47
CA CYS A 343 -0.67 -7.21 47.34
C CYS A 343 -0.29 -7.93 48.64
N GLN A 344 -0.39 -7.26 49.79
CA GLN A 344 -0.15 -7.87 51.10
C GLN A 344 -1.10 -9.04 51.39
N LEU A 345 -2.39 -8.92 51.03
CA LEU A 345 -3.35 -10.02 51.17
C LEU A 345 -3.00 -11.21 50.27
N THR A 346 -2.55 -10.94 49.04
CA THR A 346 -2.08 -12.00 48.14
C THR A 346 -0.79 -12.63 48.67
N ASP A 347 0.15 -11.89 49.25
CA ASP A 347 1.37 -12.46 49.83
C ASP A 347 1.08 -13.33 51.05
N LEU A 348 0.10 -12.93 51.87
CA LEU A 348 -0.39 -13.75 52.98
C LEU A 348 -0.99 -15.08 52.50
N LEU A 349 -1.59 -15.11 51.31
CA LEU A 349 -2.13 -16.34 50.71
C LEU A 349 -1.02 -17.37 50.41
N TYR A 350 0.20 -16.93 50.12
CA TYR A 350 1.36 -17.77 49.80
C TYR A 350 2.48 -17.68 50.85
N ASN A 351 2.11 -17.52 52.13
CA ASN A 351 3.07 -17.18 53.18
C ASN A 351 3.98 -18.36 53.60
N ASP A 352 3.57 -19.60 53.38
CA ASP A 352 4.43 -20.76 53.68
C ASP A 352 5.42 -21.05 52.55
N ASP A 353 6.58 -21.61 52.91
CA ASP A 353 7.67 -21.84 51.95
C ASP A 353 7.28 -22.76 50.79
N LYS A 354 6.33 -23.69 51.02
CA LYS A 354 5.86 -24.61 49.98
C LYS A 354 4.97 -23.90 48.98
N THR A 355 3.93 -23.19 49.42
CA THR A 355 3.04 -22.44 48.52
C THR A 355 3.76 -21.29 47.81
N ARG A 356 4.71 -20.62 48.48
CA ARG A 356 5.59 -19.61 47.85
C ARG A 356 6.41 -20.20 46.70
N SER A 357 7.04 -21.37 46.93
CA SER A 357 7.80 -22.06 45.88
C SER A 357 6.89 -22.50 44.72
N LEU A 358 5.66 -22.94 45.02
CA LEU A 358 4.71 -23.32 43.99
C LEU A 358 4.24 -22.11 43.16
N LYS A 359 3.95 -20.98 43.80
CA LYS A 359 3.60 -19.73 43.12
C LYS A 359 4.74 -19.27 42.21
N GLN A 360 5.97 -19.24 42.71
CA GLN A 360 7.13 -18.83 41.92
C GLN A 360 7.27 -19.67 40.65
N LYS A 361 7.16 -20.99 40.76
CA LYS A 361 7.20 -21.88 39.58
C LYS A 361 6.07 -21.61 38.60
N ARG A 362 4.86 -21.28 39.08
CA ARG A 362 3.75 -20.90 38.20
C ARG A 362 4.07 -19.61 37.47
N ASP A 363 4.57 -18.60 38.18
CA ASP A 363 4.92 -17.30 37.60
C ASP A 363 6.05 -17.45 36.56
N ASP A 364 7.03 -18.32 36.83
CA ASP A 364 8.10 -18.68 35.87
C ASP A 364 7.52 -19.39 34.62
N ILE A 365 6.59 -20.35 34.78
CA ILE A 365 5.92 -21.03 33.66
C ILE A 365 5.11 -20.04 32.81
N LEU A 366 4.37 -19.12 33.45
CA LEU A 366 3.59 -18.09 32.75
C LEU A 366 4.50 -17.13 31.97
N ALA A 367 5.63 -16.73 32.54
CA ALA A 367 6.60 -15.88 31.85
C ALA A 367 7.19 -16.58 30.61
N GLU A 368 7.55 -17.87 30.72
CA GLU A 368 8.04 -18.64 29.57
C GLU A 368 6.95 -18.88 28.51
N LEU A 369 5.69 -19.12 28.92
CA LEU A 369 4.57 -19.21 27.97
C LEU A 369 4.42 -17.92 27.14
N ASN A 370 4.42 -16.75 27.80
CA ASN A 370 4.31 -15.46 27.12
C ASN A 370 5.48 -15.24 26.14
N LYS A 371 6.70 -15.61 26.55
CA LYS A 371 7.88 -15.50 25.69
C LYS A 371 7.79 -16.40 24.46
N ILE A 372 7.38 -17.66 24.63
CA ILE A 372 7.19 -18.59 23.52
C ILE A 372 6.08 -18.12 22.59
N GLU A 373 4.98 -17.56 23.12
CA GLU A 373 3.91 -16.99 22.30
C GLU A 373 4.40 -15.80 21.45
N GLN A 374 5.28 -14.95 21.98
CA GLN A 374 5.92 -13.88 21.20
C GLN A 374 6.79 -14.42 20.07
N GLU A 375 7.63 -15.42 20.35
CA GLU A 375 8.48 -16.06 19.32
C GLU A 375 7.62 -16.76 18.25
N MET A 376 6.58 -17.48 18.64
CA MET A 376 5.67 -18.15 17.70
C MET A 376 4.96 -17.15 16.78
N ASN A 377 4.52 -16.00 17.31
CA ASN A 377 3.89 -14.95 16.51
C ASN A 377 4.88 -14.33 15.51
N ASP A 378 6.12 -14.04 15.94
CA ASP A 378 7.17 -13.53 15.05
C ASP A 378 7.52 -14.54 13.94
N GLU A 379 7.64 -15.83 14.30
CA GLU A 379 7.89 -16.92 13.37
C GLU A 379 6.77 -17.06 12.34
N GLU A 380 5.50 -16.95 12.74
CA GLU A 380 4.36 -16.99 11.82
C GLU A 380 4.39 -15.82 10.81
N LEU A 381 4.69 -14.60 11.27
CA LEU A 381 4.86 -13.43 10.41
C LEU A 381 6.01 -13.64 9.40
N ASN A 382 7.15 -14.13 9.86
CA ASN A 382 8.31 -14.43 9.00
C ASN A 382 8.00 -15.52 7.97
N ILE A 383 7.30 -16.59 8.40
CA ILE A 383 6.84 -17.64 7.48
C ILE A 383 5.97 -17.04 6.38
N GLY A 384 5.06 -16.13 6.73
CA GLY A 384 4.24 -15.38 5.78
C GLY A 384 5.08 -14.57 4.79
N TYR A 385 5.99 -13.74 5.30
CA TYR A 385 6.91 -12.91 4.52
C TYR A 385 7.73 -13.74 3.53
N TYR A 386 8.51 -14.71 4.01
CA TYR A 386 9.40 -15.50 3.15
C TYR A 386 8.60 -16.31 2.11
N SER A 387 7.43 -16.84 2.48
CA SER A 387 6.56 -17.56 1.52
C SER A 387 6.08 -16.65 0.39
N MET A 388 5.70 -15.41 0.72
CA MET A 388 5.27 -14.41 -0.25
C MET A 388 6.44 -13.96 -1.15
N HIS A 389 7.56 -13.56 -0.55
CA HIS A 389 8.73 -13.07 -1.29
C HIS A 389 9.31 -14.12 -2.24
N ILE A 390 9.37 -15.39 -1.83
CA ILE A 390 9.74 -16.51 -2.70
C ILE A 390 8.80 -16.63 -3.90
N THR A 391 7.50 -16.44 -3.69
CA THR A 391 6.49 -16.52 -4.74
C THR A 391 6.66 -15.38 -5.74
N GLU A 392 6.86 -14.16 -5.26
CA GLU A 392 7.12 -12.97 -6.10
C GLU A 392 8.40 -13.13 -6.92
N CYS A 393 9.49 -13.57 -6.28
CA CYS A 393 10.76 -13.82 -6.96
C CYS A 393 10.63 -14.90 -8.04
N LYS A 394 9.88 -15.98 -7.77
CA LYS A 394 9.60 -17.03 -8.78
C LYS A 394 8.81 -16.49 -9.97
N GLN A 395 7.76 -15.71 -9.73
CA GLN A 395 6.99 -15.08 -10.80
C GLN A 395 7.86 -14.15 -11.65
N LEU A 396 8.73 -13.36 -11.01
CA LEU A 396 9.64 -12.48 -11.71
C LEU A 396 10.68 -13.27 -12.53
N LEU A 397 11.23 -14.36 -11.97
CA LEU A 397 12.11 -15.26 -12.72
C LEU A 397 11.42 -15.85 -13.94
N ASP A 398 10.17 -16.27 -13.83
CA ASP A 398 9.41 -16.81 -14.96
C ASP A 398 9.22 -15.76 -16.06
N CYS A 399 8.90 -14.51 -15.69
CA CYS A 399 8.82 -13.39 -16.64
C CYS A 399 10.15 -13.09 -17.35
N LEU A 400 11.27 -13.17 -16.61
CA LEU A 400 12.60 -12.85 -17.14
C LEU A 400 13.27 -14.02 -17.86
N GLN A 401 12.72 -15.24 -17.77
CA GLN A 401 13.39 -16.46 -18.21
C GLN A 401 13.79 -16.43 -19.69
N THR A 402 12.89 -16.00 -20.58
CA THR A 402 13.16 -15.93 -22.02
C THR A 402 14.26 -14.90 -22.31
N GLN A 403 14.13 -13.70 -21.74
CA GLN A 403 15.10 -12.61 -21.93
C GLN A 403 16.49 -13.01 -21.39
N TYR A 404 16.53 -13.73 -20.28
CA TYR A 404 17.77 -14.26 -19.70
C TYR A 404 18.44 -15.29 -20.63
N LYS A 405 17.68 -16.23 -21.18
CA LYS A 405 18.20 -17.23 -22.13
C LYS A 405 18.77 -16.54 -23.37
N ASP A 406 18.05 -15.56 -23.93
CA ASP A 406 18.49 -14.79 -25.08
C ASP A 406 19.75 -13.96 -24.77
N ALA A 407 19.79 -13.32 -23.59
CA ALA A 407 20.94 -12.58 -23.11
C ALA A 407 22.20 -13.46 -22.93
N LYS A 408 22.05 -14.70 -22.43
CA LYS A 408 23.16 -15.65 -22.32
C LYS A 408 23.62 -16.16 -23.69
N GLN A 409 22.70 -16.42 -24.61
CA GLN A 409 23.02 -16.91 -25.96
C GLN A 409 23.73 -15.84 -26.81
N THR A 410 23.37 -14.57 -26.63
CA THR A 410 23.97 -13.43 -27.35
C THR A 410 25.32 -12.99 -26.79
N LYS A 411 25.80 -13.60 -25.69
CA LYS A 411 27.09 -13.26 -25.08
C LYS A 411 28.24 -13.53 -26.06
N PRO A 412 29.01 -12.49 -26.45
CA PRO A 412 30.12 -12.66 -27.39
C PRO A 412 31.17 -13.65 -26.88
N SER A 413 31.60 -14.56 -27.74
CA SER A 413 32.66 -15.52 -27.44
C SER A 413 34.03 -14.93 -27.78
N LYS A 414 35.02 -15.17 -26.90
CA LYS A 414 36.38 -14.67 -27.09
C LYS A 414 37.01 -15.35 -28.31
N PRO A 415 37.56 -14.60 -29.29
CA PRO A 415 38.18 -15.20 -30.45
C PRO A 415 39.43 -16.01 -30.04
N SER A 416 39.60 -17.18 -30.64
CA SER A 416 40.78 -18.02 -30.46
C SER A 416 42.05 -17.26 -30.87
N PHE A 417 43.14 -17.47 -30.13
CA PHE A 417 44.44 -16.81 -30.35
C PHE A 417 44.90 -16.83 -31.82
N LEU A 418 44.81 -17.99 -32.49
CA LEU A 418 45.22 -18.16 -33.89
C LEU A 418 44.41 -17.30 -34.88
N LYS A 419 43.07 -17.27 -34.75
CA LYS A 419 42.19 -16.43 -35.60
C LYS A 419 42.44 -14.93 -35.39
N ASN A 420 42.80 -14.54 -34.16
CA ASN A 420 43.09 -13.15 -33.85
C ASN A 420 44.43 -12.67 -34.49
N ILE A 421 45.42 -13.56 -34.57
CA ILE A 421 46.68 -13.30 -35.28
C ILE A 421 46.44 -13.15 -36.79
N CYS A 422 45.68 -14.06 -37.40
CA CYS A 422 45.36 -14.00 -38.83
C CYS A 422 44.55 -12.75 -39.23
N THR A 423 43.87 -12.11 -38.27
CA THR A 423 43.08 -10.89 -38.49
C THR A 423 43.77 -9.64 -37.95
N LEU A 424 45.08 -9.70 -37.66
CA LEU A 424 45.89 -8.59 -37.18
C LEU A 424 45.27 -7.87 -35.96
N GLY A 425 44.62 -8.62 -35.07
CA GLY A 425 43.99 -8.08 -33.86
C GLY A 425 42.61 -7.43 -34.04
N ALA A 426 42.06 -7.35 -35.26
CA ALA A 426 40.75 -6.76 -35.52
C ALA A 426 39.60 -7.53 -34.86
N LEU A 427 39.70 -8.86 -34.78
CA LEU A 427 38.72 -9.69 -34.07
C LEU A 427 38.70 -9.42 -32.56
N ASN A 428 39.85 -9.15 -31.94
CA ASN A 428 39.89 -8.75 -30.53
C ASN A 428 39.24 -7.38 -30.28
N LYS A 429 39.49 -6.40 -31.15
CA LYS A 429 38.87 -5.06 -31.04
C LYS A 429 37.34 -5.14 -31.20
N SER A 430 36.84 -5.91 -32.17
CA SER A 430 35.40 -6.11 -32.36
C SER A 430 34.75 -6.96 -31.27
N TYR A 431 35.47 -7.94 -30.70
CA TYR A 431 35.04 -8.66 -29.51
C TYR A 431 34.92 -7.72 -28.30
N ASN A 432 35.96 -6.92 -28.01
CA ASN A 432 35.97 -5.97 -26.90
C ASN A 432 34.84 -4.95 -26.99
N ARG A 433 34.50 -4.47 -28.19
CA ARG A 433 33.35 -3.60 -28.41
C ARG A 433 32.02 -4.32 -28.17
N ARG A 434 31.82 -5.51 -28.75
CA ARG A 434 30.57 -6.27 -28.59
C ARG A 434 30.35 -6.75 -27.16
N ILE A 435 31.40 -7.15 -26.45
CA ILE A 435 31.28 -7.54 -25.03
C ILE A 435 31.00 -6.33 -24.15
N TYR A 436 31.50 -5.15 -24.51
CA TYR A 436 31.16 -3.90 -23.85
C TYR A 436 29.69 -3.52 -24.07
N GLU A 437 29.21 -3.53 -25.31
CA GLU A 437 27.79 -3.28 -25.65
C GLU A 437 26.87 -4.29 -24.95
N TRP A 438 27.20 -5.59 -25.01
CA TRP A 438 26.49 -6.64 -24.27
C TRP A 438 26.52 -6.40 -22.76
N SER A 439 27.64 -5.92 -22.21
CA SER A 439 27.76 -5.66 -20.78
C SER A 439 26.92 -4.48 -20.29
N GLN A 440 26.57 -3.53 -21.16
CA GLN A 440 25.69 -2.41 -20.80
C GLN A 440 24.22 -2.83 -20.85
N ILE A 441 23.84 -3.66 -21.82
CA ILE A 441 22.44 -3.99 -22.10
C ILE A 441 22.01 -5.27 -21.37
N CYS A 442 22.79 -6.34 -21.45
CA CYS A 442 22.40 -7.68 -21.03
C CYS A 442 22.95 -8.09 -19.66
N LYS A 443 24.11 -7.57 -19.24
CA LYS A 443 24.71 -7.92 -17.93
C LYS A 443 23.82 -7.54 -16.74
N PRO A 444 23.15 -6.37 -16.68
CA PRO A 444 22.25 -6.04 -15.58
C PRO A 444 21.11 -7.05 -15.45
N LEU A 445 20.49 -7.44 -16.57
CA LEU A 445 19.45 -8.47 -16.60
C LEU A 445 19.96 -9.84 -16.11
N VAL A 446 21.16 -10.25 -16.58
CA VAL A 446 21.78 -11.52 -16.14
C VAL A 446 22.07 -11.50 -14.64
N MET A 447 22.60 -10.40 -14.12
CA MET A 447 22.85 -10.23 -12.69
C MET A 447 21.57 -10.24 -11.88
N GLN A 448 20.52 -9.53 -12.33
CA GLN A 448 19.22 -9.53 -11.68
C GLN A 448 18.64 -10.95 -11.60
N TYR A 449 18.68 -11.71 -12.70
CA TYR A 449 18.18 -13.07 -12.73
C TYR A 449 18.97 -14.00 -11.81
N GLU A 450 20.31 -13.92 -11.82
CA GLU A 450 21.18 -14.73 -10.95
C GLU A 450 21.02 -14.36 -9.47
N ASN A 451 20.84 -13.07 -9.15
CA ASN A 451 20.56 -12.61 -7.79
C ASN A 451 19.22 -13.16 -7.29
N LEU A 452 18.15 -13.05 -8.08
CA LEU A 452 16.83 -13.61 -7.74
C LEU A 452 16.88 -15.12 -7.44
N GLN A 453 17.76 -15.87 -8.13
CA GLN A 453 17.97 -17.29 -7.83
C GLN A 453 18.65 -17.51 -6.47
N VAL A 454 19.59 -16.64 -6.11
CA VAL A 454 20.26 -16.66 -4.80
C VAL A 454 19.27 -16.28 -3.71
N ASP A 455 18.50 -15.21 -3.91
CA ASP A 455 17.48 -14.73 -2.96
C ASP A 455 16.47 -15.83 -2.64
N ILE A 456 15.88 -16.47 -3.67
CA ILE A 456 14.97 -17.61 -3.48
C ILE A 456 15.60 -18.73 -2.66
N LYS A 457 16.88 -19.01 -2.86
CA LYS A 457 17.57 -20.07 -2.12
C LYS A 457 17.71 -19.69 -0.65
N LEU A 458 18.22 -18.49 -0.37
CA LEU A 458 18.40 -17.99 1.00
C LEU A 458 17.06 -17.94 1.74
N ASP A 459 16.04 -17.36 1.12
CA ASP A 459 14.69 -17.26 1.70
C ASP A 459 14.06 -18.65 1.91
N SER A 460 14.30 -19.60 1.00
CA SER A 460 13.79 -20.97 1.15
C SER A 460 14.46 -21.71 2.32
N ASP A 461 15.73 -21.42 2.60
CA ASP A 461 16.44 -22.01 3.71
C ASP A 461 15.99 -21.37 5.04
N GLU A 462 15.80 -20.05 5.08
CA GLU A 462 15.27 -19.35 6.26
C GLU A 462 13.80 -19.75 6.54
N LEU A 463 12.95 -19.84 5.50
CA LEU A 463 11.56 -20.32 5.65
C LEU A 463 11.48 -21.69 6.31
N LYS A 464 12.35 -22.63 5.94
CA LYS A 464 12.40 -23.97 6.57
C LYS A 464 12.82 -23.89 8.03
N LEU A 465 13.76 -23.00 8.36
CA LEU A 465 14.22 -22.79 9.72
C LEU A 465 13.07 -22.26 10.59
N GLN A 466 12.39 -21.20 10.14
CA GLN A 466 11.24 -20.61 10.81
C GLN A 466 10.11 -21.64 11.01
N GLN A 467 9.77 -22.43 9.99
CA GLN A 467 8.77 -23.51 10.09
C GLN A 467 9.14 -24.63 11.07
N THR A 468 10.44 -24.91 11.23
CA THR A 468 10.91 -25.93 12.16
C THR A 468 10.77 -25.43 13.60
N ARG A 469 11.18 -24.20 13.86
CA ARG A 469 11.09 -23.58 15.18
C ARG A 469 9.66 -23.35 15.63
N PHE A 470 8.80 -22.88 14.73
CA PHE A 470 7.38 -22.75 15.02
C PHE A 470 6.77 -24.06 15.54
N LYS A 471 7.19 -25.20 14.97
CA LYS A 471 6.77 -26.53 15.48
C LYS A 471 7.41 -26.87 16.82
N GLU A 472 8.68 -26.56 17.02
CA GLU A 472 9.39 -26.77 18.29
C GLU A 472 8.75 -25.96 19.43
N HIS A 473 8.56 -24.65 19.22
CA HIS A 473 7.86 -23.77 20.15
C HIS A 473 6.40 -24.16 20.36
N GLN A 474 5.68 -24.62 19.33
CA GLN A 474 4.32 -25.15 19.51
C GLN A 474 4.31 -26.41 20.40
N MET A 475 5.30 -27.29 20.29
CA MET A 475 5.43 -28.45 21.17
C MET A 475 5.76 -28.03 22.61
N GLU A 476 6.66 -27.07 22.78
CA GLU A 476 7.04 -26.53 24.09
C GLU A 476 5.89 -25.77 24.77
N HIS A 477 5.15 -24.95 24.02
CA HIS A 477 3.94 -24.26 24.48
C HIS A 477 2.92 -25.24 25.06
N ASN A 478 2.62 -26.32 24.33
CA ASN A 478 1.72 -27.36 24.80
C ASN A 478 2.26 -28.07 26.05
N HIS A 479 3.58 -28.28 26.14
CA HIS A 479 4.21 -28.86 27.31
C HIS A 479 4.08 -27.96 28.54
N LEU A 480 4.41 -26.68 28.41
CA LEU A 480 4.28 -25.68 29.48
C LEU A 480 2.83 -25.51 29.92
N LYS A 481 1.87 -25.54 28.99
CA LYS A 481 0.43 -25.49 29.32
C LYS A 481 0.00 -26.68 30.19
N ASN A 482 0.50 -27.89 29.90
CA ASN A 482 0.26 -29.06 30.75
C ASN A 482 0.93 -28.93 32.12
N MET A 483 2.16 -28.40 32.17
CA MET A 483 2.85 -28.13 33.44
C MET A 483 2.10 -27.09 34.27
N LEU A 484 1.58 -26.03 33.65
CA LEU A 484 0.79 -24.99 34.30
C LEU A 484 -0.47 -25.58 34.94
N GLN A 485 -1.17 -26.48 34.24
CA GLN A 485 -2.34 -27.17 34.79
C GLN A 485 -1.99 -28.01 36.02
N GLN A 486 -0.93 -28.81 35.95
CA GLN A 486 -0.45 -29.61 37.09
C GLN A 486 -0.05 -28.71 38.27
N GLN A 487 0.64 -27.60 37.98
CA GLN A 487 1.08 -26.65 38.97
C GLN A 487 -0.09 -25.96 39.66
N ASN A 488 -1.13 -25.58 38.90
CA ASN A 488 -2.36 -25.00 39.45
C ASN A 488 -3.09 -26.00 40.38
N SER A 489 -3.17 -27.28 40.01
CA SER A 489 -3.75 -28.31 40.89
C SER A 489 -2.96 -28.45 42.20
N LEU A 490 -1.62 -28.47 42.13
CA LEU A 490 -0.77 -28.51 43.33
C LEU A 490 -0.95 -27.28 44.21
N ILE A 491 -1.11 -26.09 43.63
CA ILE A 491 -1.38 -24.87 44.37
C ILE A 491 -2.72 -24.98 45.12
N ILE A 492 -3.79 -25.39 44.44
CA ILE A 492 -5.12 -25.57 45.05
C ILE A 492 -5.10 -26.62 46.18
N GLU A 493 -4.36 -27.72 46.03
CA GLU A 493 -4.23 -28.75 47.06
C GLU A 493 -3.47 -28.28 48.32
N ASN A 494 -2.59 -27.28 48.18
CA ASN A 494 -1.71 -26.82 49.26
C ASN A 494 -2.11 -25.47 49.85
N ILE A 495 -2.89 -24.67 49.13
CA ILE A 495 -3.48 -23.45 49.65
C ILE A 495 -4.73 -23.80 50.44
N SER A 496 -4.67 -23.67 51.76
CA SER A 496 -5.86 -23.52 52.59
C SER A 496 -6.10 -22.03 52.80
N ALA A 497 -6.87 -21.39 51.91
CA ALA A 497 -7.20 -19.97 52.05
C ALA A 497 -7.93 -19.76 53.39
N ASP A 498 -7.18 -19.25 54.39
CA ASP A 498 -7.71 -18.97 55.72
C ASP A 498 -8.98 -18.12 55.57
N LYS A 499 -10.05 -18.53 56.26
CA LYS A 499 -11.32 -17.80 56.25
C LYS A 499 -11.09 -16.33 56.63
N ASN A 500 -10.12 -16.04 57.49
CA ASN A 500 -9.74 -14.67 57.85
C ASN A 500 -9.13 -13.89 56.67
N ILE A 501 -8.25 -14.51 55.87
CA ILE A 501 -7.67 -13.87 54.67
C ILE A 501 -8.78 -13.60 53.65
N ARG A 502 -9.64 -14.59 53.38
CA ARG A 502 -10.79 -14.43 52.47
C ARG A 502 -11.72 -13.29 52.89
N LEU A 503 -12.05 -13.19 54.19
CA LEU A 503 -12.87 -12.11 54.74
C LEU A 503 -12.23 -10.73 54.55
N ARG A 504 -10.90 -10.64 54.65
CA ARG A 504 -10.17 -9.39 54.40
C ARG A 504 -10.04 -9.02 52.92
N MET A 505 -10.15 -9.99 52.01
CA MET A 505 -10.13 -9.74 50.55
C MET A 505 -11.50 -9.26 50.02
N ILE A 506 -12.60 -9.57 50.68
CA ILE A 506 -13.97 -9.20 50.26
C ILE A 506 -14.15 -7.71 49.95
N PRO A 507 -13.70 -6.76 50.80
CA PRO A 507 -13.85 -5.33 50.53
C PRO A 507 -13.21 -4.88 49.21
N HIS A 508 -12.19 -5.59 48.74
CA HIS A 508 -11.47 -5.29 47.50
C HIS A 508 -11.96 -6.09 46.29
N LEU A 509 -12.70 -7.18 46.53
CA LEU A 509 -13.03 -8.17 45.52
C LEU A 509 -13.86 -7.60 44.36
N GLU A 510 -14.81 -6.72 44.67
CA GLU A 510 -15.67 -6.11 43.65
C GLU A 510 -14.88 -5.21 42.69
N ALA A 511 -13.89 -4.48 43.20
CA ALA A 511 -13.01 -3.64 42.39
C ALA A 511 -12.11 -4.49 41.49
N VAL A 512 -11.52 -5.56 42.04
CA VAL A 512 -10.68 -6.50 41.27
C VAL A 512 -11.49 -7.20 40.18
N ILE A 513 -12.69 -7.73 40.48
CA ILE A 513 -13.55 -8.36 39.47
C ILE A 513 -13.93 -7.35 38.36
N SER A 514 -14.23 -6.11 38.72
CA SER A 514 -14.57 -5.07 37.75
C SER A 514 -13.38 -4.73 36.85
N LEU A 515 -12.17 -4.65 37.41
CA LEU A 515 -10.92 -4.50 36.65
C LEU A 515 -10.71 -5.66 35.69
N LEU A 516 -10.88 -6.92 36.14
CA LEU A 516 -10.69 -8.10 35.29
C LEU A 516 -11.72 -8.17 34.16
N ARG A 517 -12.98 -7.81 34.43
CA ARG A 517 -14.01 -7.69 33.39
C ARG A 517 -13.67 -6.64 32.34
N LEU A 518 -13.13 -5.49 32.78
CA LEU A 518 -12.65 -4.46 31.87
C LEU A 518 -11.46 -4.98 31.04
N GLY A 519 -10.50 -5.66 31.67
CA GLY A 519 -9.37 -6.29 30.97
C GLY A 519 -9.82 -7.30 29.92
N ARG A 520 -10.80 -8.15 30.26
CA ARG A 520 -11.43 -9.09 29.32
C ARG A 520 -12.15 -8.36 28.18
N LYS A 521 -12.93 -7.32 28.47
CA LYS A 521 -13.59 -6.49 27.44
C LYS A 521 -12.58 -5.87 26.46
N ILE A 522 -11.45 -5.37 26.96
CA ILE A 522 -10.38 -4.81 26.14
C ILE A 522 -9.71 -5.90 25.29
N ALA A 523 -9.48 -7.09 25.86
CA ALA A 523 -8.98 -8.24 25.13
C ALA A 523 -9.92 -8.68 23.98
N GLU A 524 -11.23 -8.59 24.22
CA GLU A 524 -12.30 -8.90 23.26
C GLU A 524 -12.61 -7.75 22.28
N ASN A 525 -11.89 -6.62 22.35
CA ASN A 525 -12.07 -5.52 21.40
C ASN A 525 -11.82 -6.03 19.96
N ARG A 526 -12.82 -5.78 19.11
CA ARG A 526 -12.87 -6.27 17.74
C ARG A 526 -13.35 -5.19 16.79
N LEU A 527 -12.88 -5.28 15.55
CA LEU A 527 -13.41 -4.51 14.43
C LEU A 527 -14.61 -5.22 13.81
N ASP A 528 -15.45 -4.47 13.11
CA ASP A 528 -16.45 -5.07 12.24
C ASP A 528 -15.75 -5.85 11.11
N ASN A 529 -16.19 -7.09 10.83
CA ASN A 529 -15.57 -7.96 9.83
C ASN A 529 -15.54 -7.33 8.42
N SER A 530 -16.47 -6.43 8.10
CA SER A 530 -16.48 -5.70 6.82
C SER A 530 -15.30 -4.73 6.69
N LEU A 531 -14.74 -4.25 7.80
CA LEU A 531 -13.57 -3.37 7.81
C LEU A 531 -12.25 -4.13 7.63
N ALA A 532 -12.26 -5.46 7.77
CA ALA A 532 -11.05 -6.28 7.60
C ALA A 532 -10.66 -6.44 6.12
N LYS A 533 -11.61 -6.32 5.17
CA LYS A 533 -11.35 -6.47 3.74
C LYS A 533 -11.20 -5.12 3.05
N THR A 534 -10.36 -5.05 2.02
CA THR A 534 -10.23 -3.83 1.20
C THR A 534 -11.54 -3.52 0.49
N VAL A 535 -11.79 -2.23 0.26
CA VAL A 535 -12.91 -1.81 -0.58
C VAL A 535 -12.68 -2.17 -2.05
N SER A 536 -13.76 -2.22 -2.83
CA SER A 536 -13.71 -2.43 -4.28
C SER A 536 -14.48 -1.33 -4.99
N ILE A 537 -13.93 -0.82 -6.09
CA ILE A 537 -14.62 0.06 -7.04
C ILE A 537 -14.50 -0.58 -8.42
N THR A 538 -15.58 -0.56 -9.20
CA THR A 538 -15.61 -1.22 -10.51
C THR A 538 -14.90 -0.38 -11.56
N GLN A 539 -13.77 -0.85 -12.10
CA GLN A 539 -13.08 -0.20 -13.21
C GLN A 539 -13.99 -0.09 -14.44
N GLN A 540 -14.08 1.12 -15.02
CA GLN A 540 -14.89 1.39 -16.20
C GLN A 540 -13.99 1.38 -17.43
N ASP A 541 -14.39 0.65 -18.48
CA ASP A 541 -13.74 0.74 -19.79
C ASP A 541 -14.29 1.96 -20.54
N ILE A 542 -13.39 2.84 -20.96
CA ILE A 542 -13.71 4.04 -21.73
C ILE A 542 -13.41 3.88 -23.22
N ARG A 543 -13.01 2.68 -23.65
CA ARG A 543 -12.81 2.36 -25.05
C ARG A 543 -14.16 2.24 -25.74
N ILE A 544 -14.22 2.74 -26.97
CA ILE A 544 -15.44 2.74 -27.75
C ILE A 544 -15.88 1.31 -28.04
N PRO A 545 -17.13 0.95 -27.69
CA PRO A 545 -17.71 -0.35 -28.05
C PRO A 545 -17.66 -0.60 -29.56
N GLU A 546 -17.44 -1.86 -29.94
CA GLU A 546 -17.26 -2.27 -31.33
C GLU A 546 -18.44 -1.85 -32.24
N ASP A 547 -19.66 -1.87 -31.71
CA ASP A 547 -20.88 -1.43 -32.38
C ASP A 547 -20.94 0.09 -32.64
N LEU A 548 -20.34 0.92 -31.77
CA LEU A 548 -20.22 2.35 -32.01
C LEU A 548 -19.04 2.65 -32.97
N SER A 549 -17.94 1.90 -32.88
CA SER A 549 -16.84 2.00 -33.85
C SER A 549 -17.33 1.69 -35.26
N ASN A 550 -18.05 0.58 -35.44
CA ASN A 550 -18.63 0.19 -36.73
C ASN A 550 -19.55 1.26 -37.33
N LYS A 551 -20.31 1.99 -36.50
CA LYS A 551 -21.15 3.11 -36.96
C LYS A 551 -20.34 4.33 -37.38
N ILE A 552 -19.25 4.64 -36.67
CA ILE A 552 -18.32 5.71 -37.04
C ILE A 552 -17.65 5.37 -38.37
N ASP A 553 -17.23 4.12 -38.54
CA ASP A 553 -16.56 3.65 -39.76
C ASP A 553 -17.51 3.73 -40.98
N VAL A 554 -18.77 3.33 -40.82
CA VAL A 554 -19.81 3.49 -41.85
C VAL A 554 -20.08 4.96 -42.19
N PHE A 555 -20.11 5.84 -41.18
CA PHE A 555 -20.26 7.28 -41.41
C PHE A 555 -19.07 7.85 -42.19
N CYS A 556 -17.84 7.55 -41.77
CA CYS A 556 -16.61 7.97 -42.44
C CYS A 556 -16.52 7.43 -43.89
N GLN A 557 -16.97 6.19 -44.11
CA GLN A 557 -17.07 5.58 -45.44
C GLN A 557 -18.11 6.30 -46.33
N SER A 558 -19.26 6.68 -45.79
CA SER A 558 -20.25 7.48 -46.53
C SER A 558 -19.73 8.87 -46.89
N VAL A 559 -18.98 9.51 -45.99
CA VAL A 559 -18.29 10.79 -46.29
C VAL A 559 -17.24 10.60 -47.39
N ARG A 560 -16.49 9.49 -47.38
CA ARG A 560 -15.53 9.13 -48.43
C ARG A 560 -16.21 9.05 -49.80
N GLU A 561 -17.27 8.25 -49.88
CA GLU A 561 -18.00 8.01 -51.12
C GLU A 561 -18.61 9.30 -51.69
N HIS A 562 -19.04 10.22 -50.82
CA HIS A 562 -19.56 11.52 -51.24
C HIS A 562 -18.45 12.47 -51.76
N LEU A 563 -17.27 12.45 -51.14
CA LEU A 563 -16.12 13.27 -51.56
C LEU A 563 -15.48 12.74 -52.86
N GLU A 564 -15.32 11.42 -52.99
CA GLU A 564 -14.78 10.77 -54.20
C GLU A 564 -15.79 10.81 -55.37
N GLY A 565 -17.09 10.65 -55.09
CA GLY A 565 -18.17 10.79 -56.07
C GLY A 565 -18.37 12.24 -56.55
N SER A 566 -17.83 13.21 -55.82
CA SER A 566 -17.77 14.62 -56.22
C SER A 566 -16.56 14.92 -57.11
N THR A 567 -16.27 14.09 -58.13
CA THR A 567 -15.43 14.56 -59.23
C THR A 567 -16.01 15.86 -59.75
N VAL A 568 -15.24 16.94 -59.67
CA VAL A 568 -15.55 18.22 -60.27
C VAL A 568 -15.74 17.98 -61.77
N SER A 569 -16.98 17.72 -62.19
CA SER A 569 -17.39 18.04 -63.54
C SER A 569 -17.11 19.53 -63.70
N ALA A 570 -16.48 19.88 -64.81
CA ALA A 570 -15.99 21.23 -65.14
C ALA A 570 -17.06 22.35 -65.16
N HIS A 571 -18.26 22.11 -64.62
CA HIS A 571 -19.43 22.99 -64.65
C HIS A 571 -19.61 23.86 -63.40
N ARG A 572 -18.76 23.76 -62.36
CA ARG A 572 -18.85 24.63 -61.17
C ARG A 572 -17.76 25.70 -61.04
N ARG A 573 -17.11 26.08 -62.15
CA ARG A 573 -16.34 27.34 -62.21
C ARG A 573 -17.16 28.55 -62.71
N LYS A 574 -18.40 28.33 -63.21
CA LYS A 574 -19.26 29.42 -63.71
C LYS A 574 -20.15 30.10 -62.68
N SER A 575 -20.25 29.60 -61.45
CA SER A 575 -21.16 30.16 -60.43
C SER A 575 -20.50 31.18 -59.48
N ILE A 576 -19.26 31.58 -59.74
CA ILE A 576 -18.60 32.71 -59.04
C ILE A 576 -18.56 33.98 -59.93
N GLU A 577 -19.05 33.92 -61.17
CA GLU A 577 -19.09 35.09 -62.07
C GLU A 577 -20.35 35.96 -61.95
N SER A 578 -21.34 35.62 -61.11
CA SER A 578 -22.61 36.36 -61.08
C SER A 578 -22.87 37.21 -59.82
N ASN A 579 -21.88 37.46 -58.96
CA ASN A 579 -22.15 38.20 -57.70
C ASN A 579 -21.05 39.18 -57.23
N VAL A 580 -20.21 39.72 -58.11
CA VAL A 580 -19.41 40.93 -57.79
C VAL A 580 -19.25 41.78 -59.06
N ASP A 581 -20.15 42.74 -59.25
CA ASP A 581 -19.93 43.85 -60.18
C ASP A 581 -18.76 44.72 -59.68
N ASN A 582 -17.85 45.07 -60.59
CA ASN A 582 -16.70 46.00 -60.49
C ASN A 582 -15.31 45.42 -60.15
N ILE A 583 -14.72 44.64 -61.07
CA ILE A 583 -13.26 44.62 -61.33
C ILE A 583 -13.05 44.52 -62.86
N PRO A 584 -12.21 45.36 -63.48
CA PRO A 584 -12.04 45.36 -64.94
C PRO A 584 -11.38 44.08 -65.43
N VAL A 585 -11.94 43.58 -66.52
CA VAL A 585 -11.53 42.45 -67.36
C VAL A 585 -10.01 42.36 -67.48
N ILE A 586 -9.44 41.28 -66.93
CA ILE A 586 -8.19 40.71 -67.46
C ILE A 586 -8.59 39.59 -68.41
N GLU A 587 -8.16 39.79 -69.65
CA GLU A 587 -8.37 38.96 -70.82
C GLU A 587 -8.07 37.48 -70.56
N SER A 588 -8.95 36.63 -71.11
CA SER A 588 -8.70 35.25 -71.57
C SER A 588 -7.59 34.48 -70.85
N ILE A 589 -7.99 33.65 -69.89
CA ILE A 589 -7.19 32.49 -69.48
C ILE A 589 -7.05 31.60 -70.72
N PRO A 590 -5.83 31.31 -71.22
CA PRO A 590 -5.67 30.33 -72.28
C PRO A 590 -6.20 29.00 -71.76
N GLU A 591 -7.01 28.29 -72.55
CA GLU A 591 -7.35 26.90 -72.26
C GLU A 591 -6.05 26.11 -72.02
N ILE A 592 -5.78 25.80 -70.76
CA ILE A 592 -4.65 24.98 -70.38
C ILE A 592 -4.96 23.59 -70.93
N LYS A 593 -4.28 23.19 -72.01
CA LYS A 593 -4.18 21.79 -72.40
C LYS A 593 -3.39 21.06 -71.31
N GLN A 594 -4.09 20.66 -70.25
CA GLN A 594 -3.54 19.81 -69.21
C GLN A 594 -3.28 18.44 -69.84
N SER A 595 -2.07 17.89 -69.69
CA SER A 595 -1.82 16.52 -70.11
C SER A 595 -2.63 15.57 -69.20
N GLU A 596 -3.16 14.47 -69.74
CA GLU A 596 -3.85 13.45 -68.92
C GLU A 596 -2.98 12.95 -67.76
N HIS A 597 -1.66 12.98 -67.93
CA HIS A 597 -0.68 12.60 -66.92
C HIS A 597 -0.66 13.56 -65.72
N GLU A 598 -0.61 14.88 -65.95
CA GLU A 598 -0.64 15.89 -64.87
C GLU A 598 -1.99 15.88 -64.13
N LEU A 599 -3.08 15.56 -64.83
CA LEU A 599 -4.43 15.44 -64.24
C LEU A 599 -4.57 14.17 -63.39
N ALA A 600 -3.90 13.09 -63.78
CA ALA A 600 -3.83 11.85 -63.01
C ALA A 600 -3.00 12.01 -61.71
N GLU A 601 -1.89 12.74 -61.75
CA GLU A 601 -1.08 13.03 -60.56
C GLU A 601 -1.83 13.88 -59.52
N ILE A 602 -2.59 14.90 -59.97
CA ILE A 602 -3.45 15.70 -59.08
C ILE A 602 -4.51 14.82 -58.43
N ARG A 603 -5.22 13.98 -59.21
CA ARG A 603 -6.26 13.08 -58.68
C ARG A 603 -5.69 12.06 -57.68
N ALA A 604 -4.49 11.55 -57.92
CA ALA A 604 -3.83 10.64 -56.99
C ALA A 604 -3.47 11.34 -55.67
N ALA A 605 -2.91 12.55 -55.72
CA ALA A 605 -2.60 13.35 -54.52
C ALA A 605 -3.85 13.79 -53.77
N GLU A 606 -4.94 14.14 -54.48
CA GLU A 606 -6.25 14.45 -53.91
C GLU A 606 -6.85 13.23 -53.19
N GLY A 607 -6.79 12.04 -53.81
CA GLY A 607 -7.27 10.80 -53.18
C GLY A 607 -6.52 10.47 -51.88
N VAL A 608 -5.20 10.64 -51.87
CA VAL A 608 -4.38 10.44 -50.65
C VAL A 608 -4.73 11.47 -49.57
N ALA A 609 -4.88 12.74 -49.92
CA ALA A 609 -5.23 13.81 -48.97
C ALA A 609 -6.64 13.62 -48.38
N ILE A 610 -7.62 13.20 -49.20
CA ILE A 610 -8.98 12.86 -48.77
C ILE A 610 -8.95 11.68 -47.80
N GLN A 611 -8.21 10.62 -48.14
CA GLN A 611 -8.07 9.44 -47.30
C GLN A 611 -7.50 9.79 -45.92
N GLN A 612 -6.41 10.56 -45.87
CA GLN A 612 -5.78 11.00 -44.62
C GLN A 612 -6.69 11.92 -43.79
N THR A 613 -7.47 12.78 -44.45
CA THR A 613 -8.46 13.63 -43.78
C THR A 613 -9.56 12.78 -43.11
N ILE A 614 -10.03 11.73 -43.78
CA ILE A 614 -11.07 10.84 -43.24
C ILE A 614 -10.53 10.03 -42.05
N THR A 615 -9.32 9.49 -42.15
CA THR A 615 -8.68 8.76 -41.04
C THR A 615 -8.44 9.68 -39.83
N PHE A 616 -8.02 10.93 -40.06
CA PHE A 616 -7.96 11.93 -39.00
C PHE A 616 -9.33 12.19 -38.36
N LEU A 617 -10.38 12.41 -39.16
CA LEU A 617 -11.74 12.64 -38.66
C LEU A 617 -12.26 11.46 -37.82
N GLU A 618 -12.01 10.23 -38.27
CA GLU A 618 -12.34 9.01 -37.54
C GLU A 618 -11.66 9.01 -36.16
N SER A 619 -10.35 9.26 -36.11
CA SER A 619 -9.59 9.32 -34.86
C SER A 619 -10.05 10.47 -33.93
N ALA A 620 -10.49 11.59 -34.48
CA ALA A 620 -10.99 12.74 -33.72
C ALA A 620 -12.40 12.48 -33.15
N ILE A 621 -13.30 11.86 -33.93
CA ILE A 621 -14.62 11.43 -33.46
C ILE A 621 -14.47 10.39 -32.34
N LYS A 622 -13.55 9.43 -32.52
CA LYS A 622 -13.22 8.45 -31.48
C LYS A 622 -12.71 9.14 -30.20
N LEU A 623 -11.80 10.09 -30.33
CA LEU A 623 -11.33 10.87 -29.17
C LEU A 623 -12.47 11.59 -28.43
N GLU A 624 -13.38 12.26 -29.12
CA GLU A 624 -14.52 12.94 -28.48
C GLU A 624 -15.50 11.97 -27.82
N ALA A 625 -15.76 10.81 -28.43
CA ALA A 625 -16.59 9.77 -27.82
C ALA A 625 -15.95 9.22 -26.53
N MET A 626 -14.63 9.00 -26.53
CA MET A 626 -13.90 8.56 -25.33
C MET A 626 -13.92 9.61 -24.21
N LYS A 627 -13.88 10.91 -24.53
CA LYS A 627 -14.05 11.97 -23.51
C LYS A 627 -15.42 11.90 -22.84
N ALA A 628 -16.48 11.66 -23.62
CA ALA A 628 -17.82 11.50 -23.06
C ALA A 628 -17.92 10.25 -22.15
N GLN A 629 -17.32 9.13 -22.57
CA GLN A 629 -17.25 7.93 -21.74
C GLN A 629 -16.42 8.13 -20.48
N CYS A 630 -15.32 8.87 -20.54
CA CYS A 630 -14.51 9.22 -19.38
C CYS A 630 -15.30 10.02 -18.34
N ALA A 631 -16.14 10.96 -18.77
CA ALA A 631 -17.01 11.72 -17.87
C ALA A 631 -18.08 10.84 -17.19
N ILE A 632 -18.63 9.86 -17.93
CA ILE A 632 -19.56 8.87 -17.37
C ILE A 632 -18.83 7.97 -16.34
N ALA A 633 -17.63 7.50 -16.69
CA ALA A 633 -16.82 6.67 -15.80
C ALA A 633 -16.50 7.39 -14.49
N GLU A 634 -16.09 8.66 -14.55
CA GLU A 634 -15.82 9.49 -13.36
C GLU A 634 -17.06 9.64 -12.48
N ASN A 635 -18.23 9.86 -13.07
CA ASN A 635 -19.48 9.92 -12.33
C ASN A 635 -19.80 8.57 -11.65
N ASN A 636 -19.57 7.44 -12.32
CA ASN A 636 -19.77 6.11 -11.74
C ASN A 636 -18.82 5.86 -10.56
N TYR A 637 -17.53 6.19 -10.69
CA TYR A 637 -16.56 6.11 -9.59
C TYR A 637 -17.00 6.96 -8.39
N ASN A 638 -17.44 8.20 -8.63
CA ASN A 638 -17.93 9.08 -7.58
C ASN A 638 -19.18 8.56 -6.87
N GLN A 639 -20.10 7.91 -7.60
CA GLN A 639 -21.29 7.29 -7.01
C GLN A 639 -20.93 6.11 -6.11
N GLU A 640 -20.04 5.22 -6.55
CA GLU A 640 -19.55 4.10 -5.73
C GLU A 640 -18.82 4.59 -4.49
N LEU A 641 -17.95 5.59 -4.63
CA LEU A 641 -17.26 6.23 -3.51
C LEU A 641 -18.25 6.86 -2.50
N THR A 642 -19.30 7.53 -2.97
CA THR A 642 -20.31 8.15 -2.09
C THR A 642 -21.07 7.10 -1.27
N LYS A 643 -21.34 5.93 -1.86
CA LYS A 643 -21.95 4.79 -1.13
C LYS A 643 -21.03 4.31 -0.02
N LEU A 644 -19.74 4.10 -0.31
CA LEU A 644 -18.75 3.72 0.70
C LEU A 644 -18.66 4.75 1.83
N GLN A 645 -18.59 6.04 1.49
CA GLN A 645 -18.53 7.12 2.49
C GLN A 645 -19.76 7.14 3.41
N SER A 646 -20.94 6.86 2.86
CA SER A 646 -22.18 6.80 3.62
C SER A 646 -22.21 5.60 4.58
N GLN A 647 -21.65 4.45 4.18
CA GLN A 647 -21.47 3.29 5.06
C GLN A 647 -20.49 3.60 6.20
N PHE A 648 -19.34 4.21 5.89
CA PHE A 648 -18.36 4.60 6.91
C PHE A 648 -18.90 5.64 7.89
N TYR A 649 -19.74 6.56 7.43
CA TYR A 649 -20.39 7.53 8.31
C TYR A 649 -21.27 6.86 9.37
N GLN A 650 -22.01 5.79 9.02
CA GLN A 650 -22.79 5.01 10.00
C GLN A 650 -21.91 4.35 11.06
N TYR A 651 -20.74 3.82 10.66
CA TYR A 651 -19.76 3.29 11.62
C TYR A 651 -19.26 4.39 12.57
N LEU A 652 -18.93 5.57 12.05
CA LEU A 652 -18.46 6.69 12.85
C LEU A 652 -19.53 7.19 13.84
N GLU A 653 -20.81 7.24 13.46
CA GLU A 653 -21.89 7.62 14.38
C GLU A 653 -22.03 6.62 15.55
N SER A 654 -21.96 5.32 15.25
CA SER A 654 -21.99 4.28 16.28
C SER A 654 -20.78 4.37 17.22
N LEU A 655 -19.59 4.61 16.67
CA LEU A 655 -18.36 4.80 17.44
C LEU A 655 -18.42 6.06 18.32
N ASN A 656 -18.93 7.18 17.80
CA ASN A 656 -19.10 8.41 18.58
C ASN A 656 -20.00 8.17 19.79
N GLY A 657 -21.10 7.42 19.63
CA GLY A 657 -21.96 7.04 20.74
C GLY A 657 -21.25 6.23 21.82
N ARG A 658 -20.39 5.28 21.44
CA ARG A 658 -19.56 4.50 22.37
C ARG A 658 -18.51 5.37 23.07
N SER A 659 -17.81 6.20 22.31
CA SER A 659 -16.81 7.15 22.81
C SER A 659 -17.41 8.12 23.82
N ASP A 660 -18.61 8.66 23.57
CA ASP A 660 -19.29 9.56 24.50
C ASP A 660 -19.61 8.90 25.85
N ILE A 661 -20.02 7.63 25.83
CA ILE A 661 -20.27 6.84 27.04
C ILE A 661 -18.95 6.63 27.79
N LEU A 662 -17.90 6.21 27.07
CA LEU A 662 -16.56 6.01 27.62
C LEU A 662 -16.04 7.27 28.29
N MET A 663 -16.05 8.41 27.58
CA MET A 663 -15.57 9.69 28.11
C MET A 663 -16.33 10.15 29.35
N LYS A 664 -17.65 9.94 29.40
CA LYS A 664 -18.44 10.23 30.61
C LYS A 664 -18.03 9.35 31.79
N SER A 665 -17.77 8.06 31.54
CA SER A 665 -17.29 7.14 32.57
C SER A 665 -15.88 7.51 33.05
N LEU A 666 -14.96 7.84 32.14
CA LEU A 666 -13.61 8.30 32.46
C LEU A 666 -13.61 9.61 33.23
N GLN A 667 -14.46 10.57 32.87
CA GLN A 667 -14.62 11.81 33.61
C GLN A 667 -15.05 11.52 35.06
N ARG A 668 -16.06 10.68 35.26
CA ARG A 668 -16.52 10.29 36.61
C ARG A 668 -15.37 9.69 37.42
N MET A 669 -14.59 8.79 36.83
CA MET A 669 -13.44 8.15 37.49
C MET A 669 -12.34 9.14 37.84
N ASN A 670 -11.95 10.01 36.90
CA ASN A 670 -10.90 11.01 37.12
C ASN A 670 -11.29 12.08 38.15
N THR A 671 -12.59 12.35 38.34
CA THR A 671 -13.10 13.30 39.33
C THR A 671 -13.56 12.65 40.64
N ALA A 672 -13.42 11.32 40.77
CA ALA A 672 -13.89 10.60 41.94
C ALA A 672 -13.14 11.07 43.20
N GLN A 673 -13.89 11.47 44.22
CA GLN A 673 -13.33 11.93 45.50
C GLN A 673 -13.27 10.82 46.55
N ASN A 674 -13.87 9.67 46.27
CA ASN A 674 -13.88 8.51 47.17
C ASN A 674 -13.94 7.20 46.38
N HIS A 675 -13.67 6.10 47.09
CA HIS A 675 -13.57 4.75 46.52
C HIS A 675 -14.89 4.25 45.90
N GLU A 676 -16.04 4.65 46.47
CA GLU A 676 -17.39 4.35 45.96
C GLU A 676 -17.67 5.02 44.59
N GLN A 677 -17.28 6.29 44.43
CA GLN A 677 -17.42 6.99 43.16
C GLN A 677 -16.51 6.40 42.08
N LEU A 678 -15.28 6.04 42.45
CA LEU A 678 -14.34 5.37 41.55
C LEU A 678 -14.89 4.00 41.11
N LYS A 679 -15.40 3.21 42.06
CA LYS A 679 -16.10 1.93 41.84
C LYS A 679 -17.29 2.07 40.89
N SER A 680 -18.13 3.09 41.07
CA SER A 680 -19.27 3.32 40.17
C SER A 680 -18.85 3.62 38.73
N GLY A 681 -17.69 4.26 38.55
CA GLY A 681 -17.10 4.51 37.24
C GLY A 681 -16.56 3.23 36.58
N PHE A 682 -15.94 2.34 37.34
CA PHE A 682 -15.50 1.02 36.85
C PHE A 682 -16.66 0.15 36.36
N LEU A 683 -17.73 0.06 37.15
CA LEU A 683 -18.91 -0.71 36.79
C LEU A 683 -19.56 -0.18 35.50
N ALA A 684 -19.53 1.14 35.29
CA ALA A 684 -20.00 1.77 34.07
C ALA A 684 -19.12 1.45 32.85
N LEU A 685 -17.80 1.27 33.00
CA LEU A 685 -16.91 0.86 31.90
C LEU A 685 -17.05 -0.63 31.53
N ALA A 686 -17.29 -1.48 32.52
CA ALA A 686 -17.46 -2.92 32.34
C ALA A 686 -18.86 -3.35 31.84
N ASP A 687 -19.67 -2.40 31.34
CA ASP A 687 -21.05 -2.60 30.84
C ASP A 687 -21.98 -3.34 31.83
N LYS A 688 -21.76 -3.19 33.14
CA LYS A 688 -22.60 -3.80 34.18
C LYS A 688 -23.11 -2.75 35.15
N SER A 689 -24.42 -2.51 35.10
CA SER A 689 -25.15 -1.56 35.95
C SER A 689 -25.62 -2.13 37.29
N ARG A 690 -25.25 -3.37 37.65
CA ARG A 690 -25.65 -4.02 38.91
C ARG A 690 -24.46 -4.22 39.83
N ASN A 691 -24.65 -3.89 41.11
CA ASN A 691 -23.79 -4.33 42.20
C ASN A 691 -23.58 -5.85 42.09
N LEU A 692 -22.33 -6.28 42.21
CA LEU A 692 -21.95 -7.69 42.08
C LEU A 692 -22.53 -8.55 43.22
N PHE A 693 -22.85 -7.93 44.34
CA PHE A 693 -23.37 -8.55 45.56
C PHE A 693 -24.43 -7.68 46.22
N GLU A 694 -25.54 -8.29 46.67
CA GLU A 694 -26.49 -7.74 47.64
C GLU A 694 -26.08 -8.15 49.07
N ASP A 695 -26.62 -7.50 50.11
CA ASP A 695 -26.33 -7.86 51.51
C ASP A 695 -26.76 -9.31 51.80
N GLY A 696 -25.79 -10.18 52.10
CA GLY A 696 -25.97 -11.63 52.32
C GLY A 696 -25.35 -12.53 51.24
N ASP A 697 -25.18 -12.03 50.02
CA ASP A 697 -24.59 -12.77 48.89
C ASP A 697 -23.11 -13.16 49.12
N TRP A 698 -22.43 -12.44 50.00
CA TRP A 698 -21.02 -12.66 50.33
C TRP A 698 -20.81 -13.94 51.12
N GLU A 699 -21.73 -14.30 52.02
CA GLU A 699 -21.65 -15.57 52.76
C GLU A 699 -21.86 -16.75 51.82
N ASP A 700 -22.81 -16.65 50.90
CA ASP A 700 -23.05 -17.66 49.87
C ASP A 700 -21.84 -17.82 48.93
N PHE A 701 -21.18 -16.72 48.57
CA PHE A 701 -19.97 -16.75 47.76
C PHE A 701 -18.77 -17.41 48.47
N ILE A 702 -18.53 -17.09 49.76
CA ILE A 702 -17.47 -17.70 50.56
C ILE A 702 -17.73 -19.20 50.78
N ASN A 703 -19.00 -19.58 50.95
CA ASN A 703 -19.42 -20.95 51.22
C ASN A 703 -19.53 -21.81 49.95
N GLY A 704 -19.32 -21.23 48.75
CA GLY A 704 -19.32 -21.95 47.48
C GLY A 704 -20.70 -22.18 46.87
N THR A 705 -21.75 -21.53 47.38
CA THR A 705 -23.13 -21.64 46.84
C THR A 705 -23.42 -20.60 45.77
N LYS A 706 -22.59 -19.55 45.66
CA LYS A 706 -22.66 -18.53 44.60
C LYS A 706 -21.37 -18.48 43.78
N THR A 707 -21.52 -18.44 42.46
CA THR A 707 -20.40 -18.41 41.50
C THR A 707 -20.34 -17.06 40.78
N ILE A 708 -19.13 -16.57 40.51
CA ILE A 708 -18.89 -15.35 39.74
C ILE A 708 -18.09 -15.66 38.49
N GLU A 709 -18.62 -15.19 37.36
CA GLU A 709 -17.92 -15.22 36.09
C GLU A 709 -17.12 -13.93 35.88
N LEU A 710 -15.84 -14.11 35.53
CA LEU A 710 -14.90 -13.03 35.22
C LEU A 710 -15.05 -12.53 33.78
#